data_AF-A0A966S8C2-F1
#
_entry.id   AF-A0A966S8C2-F1
#
_cell.length_a   1.000
_cell.length_b   1.000
_cell.length_c   1.000
_cell.angle_alpha   90.00
_cell.angle_beta   90.00
_cell.angle_gamma   90.00
#
_symmetry.space_group_name_H-M   'P 1'
#
loop_
_entity.id
_entity.type
_entity.pdbx_description
1 polymer ?
#
loop_
_entity_poly.entity_id
_entity_poly.type
_entity_poly.pdbx_seq_one_letter_code
_entity_poly.pdbx_strand_id
1 'polypeptide(L)'
;MLAAALASSAIASPASTAASELTPLQAKAREMFARVIGFKSIAPGYETPQLVDYLAGELRAAGFEEKDMLRGRLEETAYLVVRYRGQPPAGTAPRKPVLLLSHLDVVPALKEHWKRDPFRLDEANGFFYGRGALDIKPGVTSLVMLFLRLKQENFVPTRDLVMVLSGDEETTGATTVKLLEEHRDWVDAEYALNTDAGGGTLDHEGRARSYNIQTAEKTYASYKLSAYNPGGHSSQPRADNAIYELADALKSVQTYQFPVQWSDTTLGFFKATGAITDGPLGAAMRNFAANPGDASAAAELAKHPVYIGATRTTCVATMLRAGHAENALPQQASATVNCRIFPGVTPQAIRDALQKVVGERIEVETLDNPRYSDASPLRQDVVDAVTAAVHARHPGIPIIPIQESGATDGLFYRAAGIPTYGISETFIRNEDQFAHGLDERIPVQSFYEGLEHWYRIVQTLFGPAPSVPRAMLIDCGRLIDGVSDTVREQQRLRIENERIVAVEPIAAGELSSKITPRAASYLDLRAHTCMPGLIDLHTHLTDLPENTVDFRIYPRRSPEDHLKLARPNAAATLLAGFTSVRDVGGYVGGLDRELRDEINTGRTPGPRMQVAIGYLTISGGGGDMLLPGFPRREALTPLARLRRGVAKGPEAFAARARSFLDDGADVLKIIASGAVLSPGGV
;
A
#
# COMPACT_ATOMS: atom_id res chain seq x y z
N MET A 1 -34.18 34.92 -65.16
CA MET A 1 -34.46 35.36 -63.78
C MET A 1 -34.73 34.12 -62.93
N LEU A 2 -33.78 33.72 -62.08
CA LEU A 2 -34.02 33.17 -60.74
C LEU A 2 -32.64 32.92 -60.12
N ALA A 3 -32.38 33.59 -59.00
CA ALA A 3 -31.15 33.51 -58.23
C ALA A 3 -31.16 32.24 -57.37
N ALA A 4 -30.05 31.49 -57.39
CA ALA A 4 -29.83 30.35 -56.50
C ALA A 4 -28.97 30.81 -55.31
N ALA A 5 -29.56 30.76 -54.11
CA ALA A 5 -28.94 31.11 -52.85
C ALA A 5 -28.02 29.98 -52.35
N LEU A 6 -26.78 30.34 -51.99
CA LEU A 6 -25.82 29.50 -51.28
C LEU A 6 -26.21 29.40 -49.80
N ALA A 7 -26.56 28.20 -49.34
CA ALA A 7 -26.69 27.89 -47.92
C ALA A 7 -25.31 27.52 -47.36
N SER A 8 -24.81 28.35 -46.44
CA SER A 8 -23.60 28.07 -45.65
C SER A 8 -23.96 27.12 -44.50
N SER A 9 -23.40 25.92 -44.53
CA SER A 9 -23.41 24.97 -43.42
C SER A 9 -22.46 25.48 -42.32
N ALA A 10 -23.02 25.96 -41.22
CA ALA A 10 -22.28 26.30 -40.02
C ALA A 10 -21.69 25.02 -39.41
N ILE A 11 -20.36 24.92 -39.45
CA ILE A 11 -19.58 23.90 -38.74
C ILE A 11 -19.69 24.21 -37.25
N ALA A 12 -20.33 23.31 -36.50
CA ALA A 12 -20.30 23.35 -35.04
C ALA A 12 -18.84 23.21 -34.59
N SER A 13 -18.29 24.27 -34.01
CA SER A 13 -16.99 24.23 -33.36
C SER A 13 -17.09 23.32 -32.12
N PRO A 14 -16.09 22.46 -31.85
CA PRO A 14 -16.06 21.72 -30.61
C PRO A 14 -15.98 22.71 -29.45
N ALA A 15 -16.85 22.54 -28.46
CA ALA A 15 -16.82 23.32 -27.24
C ALA A 15 -15.42 23.23 -26.61
N SER A 16 -14.77 24.39 -26.44
CA SER A 16 -13.59 24.55 -25.60
C SER A 16 -13.90 23.96 -24.23
N THR A 17 -13.23 22.88 -23.86
CA THR A 17 -13.22 22.36 -22.49
C THR A 17 -12.71 23.46 -21.57
N ALA A 18 -13.59 24.03 -20.76
CA ALA A 18 -13.20 24.94 -19.70
C ALA A 18 -12.21 24.22 -18.79
N ALA A 19 -10.99 24.75 -18.65
CA ALA A 19 -10.04 24.27 -17.66
C ALA A 19 -10.71 24.35 -16.29
N SER A 20 -10.85 23.22 -15.57
CA SER A 20 -11.42 23.25 -14.23
C SER A 20 -10.53 24.10 -13.33
N GLU A 21 -11.12 25.07 -12.62
CA GLU A 21 -10.36 25.84 -11.63
C GLU A 21 -9.76 24.90 -10.57
N LEU A 22 -8.47 25.10 -10.26
CA LEU A 22 -7.78 24.32 -9.23
C LEU A 22 -8.39 24.63 -7.87
N THR A 23 -8.58 23.60 -7.05
CA THR A 23 -8.92 23.81 -5.63
C THR A 23 -7.78 24.55 -4.92
N PRO A 24 -8.04 25.23 -3.78
CA PRO A 24 -6.98 25.91 -3.02
C PRO A 24 -5.80 24.99 -2.66
N LEU A 25 -6.07 23.72 -2.33
CA LEU A 25 -5.05 22.72 -2.05
C LEU A 25 -4.20 22.42 -3.29
N GLN A 26 -4.84 22.21 -4.44
CA GLN A 26 -4.15 21.95 -5.71
C GLN A 26 -3.34 23.16 -6.18
N ALA A 27 -3.86 24.37 -6.01
CA ALA A 27 -3.14 25.60 -6.35
C ALA A 27 -1.87 25.76 -5.50
N LYS A 28 -1.96 25.56 -4.17
CA LYS A 28 -0.80 25.60 -3.27
C LYS A 28 0.20 24.48 -3.55
N ALA A 29 -0.29 23.26 -3.82
CA ALA A 29 0.57 22.14 -4.20
C ALA A 29 1.32 22.40 -5.52
N ARG A 30 0.64 22.95 -6.54
CA ARG A 30 1.27 23.33 -7.81
C ARG A 30 2.33 24.42 -7.63
N GLU A 31 2.04 25.44 -6.81
CA GLU A 31 3.00 26.50 -6.46
C GLU A 31 4.24 25.91 -5.78
N MET A 32 4.03 25.07 -4.76
CA MET A 32 5.12 24.39 -4.07
C MET A 32 5.93 23.51 -5.02
N PHE A 33 5.27 22.70 -5.84
CA PHE A 33 5.93 21.83 -6.80
C PHE A 33 6.79 22.62 -7.79
N ALA A 34 6.26 23.73 -8.33
CA ALA A 34 7.01 24.62 -9.19
C ALA A 34 8.25 25.19 -8.50
N ARG A 35 8.12 25.53 -7.21
CA ARG A 35 9.23 26.04 -6.40
C ARG A 35 10.27 24.97 -6.10
N VAL A 36 9.84 23.76 -5.74
CA VAL A 36 10.71 22.61 -5.46
C VAL A 36 11.48 22.20 -6.71
N ILE A 37 10.84 22.15 -7.89
CA ILE A 37 11.51 21.91 -9.19
C ILE A 37 12.55 23.00 -9.50
N GLY A 38 12.29 24.24 -9.07
CA GLY A 38 13.19 25.37 -9.26
C GLY A 38 14.55 25.26 -8.56
N PHE A 39 14.66 24.43 -7.51
CA PHE A 39 15.94 24.21 -6.82
C PHE A 39 16.81 23.19 -7.58
N LYS A 40 18.04 23.59 -7.89
CA LYS A 40 19.09 22.76 -8.49
C LYS A 40 19.73 21.87 -7.42
N SER A 41 18.96 20.91 -6.93
CA SER A 41 19.42 19.91 -5.96
C SER A 41 20.24 18.80 -6.64
N ILE A 42 21.29 19.16 -7.38
CA ILE A 42 22.19 18.26 -8.11
C ILE A 42 23.65 18.42 -7.63
N ALA A 43 24.45 17.37 -7.75
CA ALA A 43 25.91 17.45 -7.56
C ALA A 43 26.63 17.96 -8.83
N PRO A 44 27.74 18.73 -8.70
CA PRO A 44 28.19 19.46 -7.51
C PRO A 44 27.41 20.77 -7.32
N GLY A 45 27.39 21.32 -6.10
CA GLY A 45 26.76 22.60 -5.77
C GLY A 45 25.29 22.49 -5.37
N TYR A 46 24.90 21.38 -4.73
CA TYR A 46 23.53 21.09 -4.29
C TYR A 46 22.80 22.32 -3.71
N GLU A 47 21.63 22.64 -4.24
CA GLU A 47 20.68 23.57 -3.61
C GLU A 47 19.76 22.89 -2.57
N THR A 48 20.07 21.66 -2.13
CA THR A 48 19.31 20.97 -1.09
C THR A 48 19.26 21.72 0.24
N PRO A 49 20.31 22.44 0.71
CA PRO A 49 20.18 23.25 1.93
C PRO A 49 19.14 24.37 1.82
N GLN A 50 19.07 25.05 0.67
CA GLN A 50 18.12 26.11 0.40
C GLN A 50 16.69 25.56 0.27
N LEU A 51 16.55 24.37 -0.33
CA LEU A 51 15.28 23.66 -0.38
C LEU A 51 14.81 23.23 1.02
N VAL A 52 15.69 22.71 1.88
CA VAL A 52 15.39 22.40 3.29
C VAL A 52 14.90 23.65 4.02
N ASP A 53 15.57 24.79 3.86
CA ASP A 53 15.18 26.04 4.50
C ASP A 53 13.79 26.54 4.03
N TYR A 54 13.49 26.40 2.73
CA TYR A 54 12.18 26.71 2.17
C TYR A 54 11.07 25.80 2.75
N LEU A 55 11.26 24.48 2.73
CA LEU A 55 10.27 23.53 3.22
C LEU A 55 10.04 23.67 4.73
N ALA A 56 11.11 23.87 5.51
CA ALA A 56 11.01 24.15 6.94
C ALA A 56 10.26 25.47 7.21
N GLY A 57 10.42 26.47 6.34
CA GLY A 57 9.65 27.72 6.37
C GLY A 57 8.14 27.49 6.20
N GLU A 58 7.75 26.70 5.21
CA GLU A 58 6.34 26.33 4.96
C GLU A 58 5.73 25.56 6.14
N LEU A 59 6.48 24.59 6.70
CA LEU A 59 6.04 23.82 7.86
C LEU A 59 5.91 24.69 9.12
N ARG A 60 6.86 25.61 9.35
CA ARG A 60 6.77 26.57 10.46
C ARG A 60 5.55 27.47 10.31
N ALA A 61 5.26 27.94 9.09
CA ALA A 61 4.08 28.75 8.81
C ALA A 61 2.76 27.99 9.05
N ALA A 62 2.75 26.66 8.89
CA ALA A 62 1.62 25.80 9.26
C ALA A 62 1.55 25.42 10.75
N GLY A 63 2.53 25.85 11.56
CA GLY A 63 2.50 25.67 13.02
C GLY A 63 3.32 24.50 13.57
N PHE A 64 4.27 23.94 12.80
CA PHE A 64 5.27 23.03 13.37
C PHE A 64 6.33 23.82 14.16
N GLU A 65 6.67 23.33 15.36
CA GLU A 65 7.67 23.95 16.23
C GLU A 65 9.09 23.47 15.87
N GLU A 66 10.12 24.28 16.14
CA GLU A 66 11.52 23.90 15.87
C GLU A 66 11.95 22.62 16.59
N LYS A 67 11.42 22.35 17.79
CA LYS A 67 11.74 21.12 18.54
C LYS A 67 11.25 19.84 17.85
N ASP A 68 10.33 19.96 16.91
CA ASP A 68 9.77 18.85 16.14
C ASP A 68 10.40 18.76 14.74
N MET A 69 11.43 19.56 14.46
CA MET A 69 12.17 19.55 13.21
C MET A 69 13.67 19.34 13.47
N LEU A 70 14.24 18.33 12.83
CA LEU A 70 15.68 18.13 12.76
C LEU A 70 16.15 18.47 11.34
N ARG A 71 17.16 19.35 11.25
CA ARG A 71 17.79 19.77 10.00
C ARG A 71 19.29 19.65 10.16
N GLY A 72 19.97 19.13 9.14
CA GLY A 72 21.42 19.03 9.14
C GLY A 72 21.99 19.15 7.74
N ARG A 73 23.28 19.49 7.69
CA ARG A 73 24.07 19.51 6.46
C ARG A 73 25.08 18.38 6.50
N LEU A 74 25.35 17.81 5.33
CA LEU A 74 26.44 16.87 5.12
C LEU A 74 27.14 17.28 3.83
N GLU A 75 28.37 17.80 3.99
CA GLU A 75 29.11 18.43 2.89
C GLU A 75 28.26 19.51 2.18
N GLU A 76 27.98 19.33 0.89
CA GLU A 76 27.17 20.25 0.09
C GLU A 76 25.66 19.99 0.20
N THR A 77 25.23 18.84 0.73
CA THR A 77 23.81 18.48 0.82
C THR A 77 23.20 18.71 2.21
N ALA A 78 21.87 18.56 2.33
CA ALA A 78 21.12 18.70 3.57
C ALA A 78 19.93 17.74 3.63
N TYR A 79 19.50 17.44 4.86
CA TYR A 79 18.31 16.63 5.15
C TYR A 79 17.33 17.39 6.06
N LEU A 80 16.05 17.02 5.97
CA LEU A 80 14.97 17.52 6.82
C LEU A 80 14.17 16.35 7.41
N VAL A 81 14.05 16.31 8.72
CA VAL A 81 13.19 15.37 9.44
C VAL A 81 12.15 16.16 10.24
N VAL A 82 10.89 15.77 10.15
CA VAL A 82 9.78 16.47 10.81
C VAL A 82 8.91 15.45 11.53
N ARG A 83 8.74 15.65 12.84
CA ARG A 83 7.93 14.77 13.68
C ARG A 83 6.56 15.37 13.94
N TYR A 84 5.52 14.75 13.40
CA TYR A 84 4.13 15.01 13.75
C TYR A 84 3.75 14.19 14.98
N ARG A 85 3.58 14.87 16.12
CA ARG A 85 3.22 14.21 17.38
C ARG A 85 1.82 13.60 17.33
N GLY A 86 1.73 12.33 17.70
CA GLY A 86 0.49 11.59 17.82
C GLY A 86 0.08 11.36 19.27
N GLN A 87 -1.13 10.83 19.43
CA GLN A 87 -1.69 10.43 20.72
C GLN A 87 -2.27 9.02 20.59
N PRO A 88 -1.78 8.04 21.38
CA PRO A 88 -2.33 6.69 21.34
C PRO A 88 -3.81 6.69 21.77
N PRO A 89 -4.64 5.80 21.19
CA PRO A 89 -6.00 5.59 21.65
C PRO A 89 -6.04 5.30 23.16
N ALA A 90 -7.11 5.76 23.83
CA ALA A 90 -7.28 5.56 25.25
C ALA A 90 -7.22 4.06 25.61
N GLY A 91 -6.43 3.71 26.63
CA GLY A 91 -6.24 2.32 27.07
C GLY A 91 -5.24 1.51 26.22
N THR A 92 -4.56 2.12 25.24
CA THR A 92 -3.50 1.48 24.46
C THR A 92 -2.12 2.01 24.82
N ALA A 93 -1.10 1.15 24.73
CA ALA A 93 0.29 1.56 24.91
C ALA A 93 0.77 2.38 23.70
N PRO A 94 1.63 3.40 23.90
CA PRO A 94 2.27 4.11 22.79
C PRO A 94 3.02 3.13 21.88
N ARG A 95 2.79 3.25 20.56
CA ARG A 95 3.52 2.49 19.54
C ARG A 95 4.72 3.28 19.04
N LYS A 96 5.69 2.58 18.45
CA LYS A 96 6.79 3.24 17.74
C LYS A 96 6.24 4.12 16.59
N PRO A 97 6.97 5.18 16.21
CA PRO A 97 6.59 6.03 15.08
C PRO A 97 6.54 5.26 13.75
N VAL A 98 5.99 5.91 12.72
CA VAL A 98 6.10 5.47 11.32
C VAL A 98 6.82 6.55 10.51
N LEU A 99 7.76 6.14 9.66
CA LEU A 99 8.45 7.07 8.77
C LEU A 99 7.69 7.24 7.45
N LEU A 100 7.65 8.46 6.93
CA LEU A 100 7.26 8.77 5.56
C LEU A 100 8.49 9.32 4.83
N LEU A 101 9.00 8.58 3.85
CA LEU A 101 10.29 8.82 3.22
C LEU A 101 10.13 9.45 1.83
N SER A 102 11.04 10.36 1.50
CA SER A 102 11.28 10.92 0.17
C SER A 102 12.69 11.51 0.13
N HIS A 103 13.18 11.95 -1.04
CA HIS A 103 14.50 12.58 -1.16
C HIS A 103 14.45 13.90 -1.93
N LEU A 104 15.40 14.79 -1.65
CA LEU A 104 15.42 16.17 -2.12
C LEU A 104 16.27 16.36 -3.38
N ASP A 105 17.29 15.53 -3.54
CA ASP A 105 18.18 15.56 -4.69
C ASP A 105 17.58 14.91 -5.92
N VAL A 106 18.21 15.19 -7.05
CA VAL A 106 17.85 14.68 -8.36
C VAL A 106 19.13 14.45 -9.16
N VAL A 107 19.13 13.56 -10.15
CA VAL A 107 20.31 13.41 -11.03
C VAL A 107 20.62 14.70 -11.84
N PRO A 108 21.88 14.91 -12.27
CA PRO A 108 22.26 16.06 -13.09
C PRO A 108 21.39 16.25 -14.35
N ALA A 109 21.15 17.52 -14.71
CA ALA A 109 20.45 17.92 -15.93
C ALA A 109 21.13 19.14 -16.57
N LEU A 110 21.76 18.92 -17.73
CA LEU A 110 22.41 19.97 -18.51
C LEU A 110 21.40 20.66 -19.42
N LYS A 111 21.22 21.98 -19.26
CA LYS A 111 20.19 22.76 -19.96
C LYS A 111 20.31 22.64 -21.49
N GLU A 112 21.53 22.55 -22.01
CA GLU A 112 21.82 22.39 -23.45
C GLU A 112 21.29 21.09 -24.07
N HIS A 113 21.05 20.05 -23.25
CA HIS A 113 20.50 18.77 -23.72
C HIS A 113 18.97 18.69 -23.59
N TRP A 114 18.36 19.67 -22.93
CA TRP A 114 16.92 19.68 -22.68
C TRP A 114 16.21 20.65 -23.62
N LYS A 115 15.03 20.24 -24.10
CA LYS A 115 14.17 21.11 -24.91
C LYS A 115 13.59 22.27 -24.09
N ARG A 116 13.40 22.04 -22.80
CA ARG A 116 12.88 22.99 -21.80
C ARG A 116 13.93 23.26 -20.75
N ASP A 117 13.76 24.32 -19.96
CA ASP A 117 14.64 24.52 -18.82
C ASP A 117 14.36 23.43 -17.76
N PRO A 118 15.31 22.56 -17.41
CA PRO A 118 15.06 21.43 -16.50
C PRO A 118 14.69 21.88 -15.09
N PHE A 119 15.06 23.10 -14.68
CA PHE A 119 14.77 23.64 -13.34
C PHE A 119 13.70 24.72 -13.38
N ARG A 120 12.76 24.61 -14.32
CA ARG A 120 11.54 25.40 -14.36
C ARG A 120 10.38 24.49 -14.72
N LEU A 121 9.41 24.39 -13.83
CA LEU A 121 8.20 23.60 -14.09
C LEU A 121 7.48 24.15 -15.32
N ASP A 122 7.34 23.31 -16.34
CA ASP A 122 6.56 23.59 -17.55
C ASP A 122 5.34 22.67 -17.61
N GLU A 123 4.20 23.19 -18.03
CA GLU A 123 2.95 22.43 -18.13
C GLU A 123 2.51 22.39 -19.59
N ALA A 124 2.53 21.20 -20.19
CA ALA A 124 2.18 21.03 -21.60
C ALA A 124 1.63 19.62 -21.88
N ASN A 125 0.65 19.52 -22.78
CA ASN A 125 0.10 18.24 -23.26
C ASN A 125 -0.38 17.29 -22.14
N GLY A 126 -0.88 17.85 -21.02
CA GLY A 126 -1.32 17.05 -19.86
C GLY A 126 -0.19 16.55 -18.95
N PHE A 127 1.04 17.06 -19.13
CA PHE A 127 2.20 16.73 -18.31
C PHE A 127 2.82 17.96 -17.67
N PHE A 128 3.37 17.75 -16.48
CA PHE A 128 4.37 18.62 -15.88
C PHE A 128 5.76 18.13 -16.27
N TYR A 129 6.61 19.02 -16.78
CA TYR A 129 7.99 18.75 -17.15
C TYR A 129 8.96 19.47 -16.21
N GLY A 130 10.06 18.80 -15.89
CA GLY A 130 11.15 19.32 -15.08
C GLY A 130 12.01 18.18 -14.56
N ARG A 131 13.28 18.45 -14.25
CA ARG A 131 14.14 17.47 -13.56
C ARG A 131 13.60 17.26 -12.15
N GLY A 132 13.33 16.00 -11.83
CA GLY A 132 12.66 15.55 -10.63
C GLY A 132 11.14 15.63 -10.69
N ALA A 133 10.55 15.91 -11.85
CA ALA A 133 9.10 15.91 -12.00
C ALA A 133 8.47 14.52 -11.83
N LEU A 134 9.25 13.44 -11.97
CA LEU A 134 8.89 12.07 -11.65
C LEU A 134 9.70 11.54 -10.47
N ASP A 135 10.98 11.92 -10.34
CA ASP A 135 11.96 11.33 -9.42
C ASP A 135 12.74 12.39 -8.60
N ILE A 136 12.32 12.71 -7.36
CA ILE A 136 11.04 12.32 -6.74
C ILE A 136 10.28 13.52 -6.15
N LYS A 137 10.48 14.72 -6.71
CA LYS A 137 9.88 15.96 -6.18
C LYS A 137 8.33 15.97 -6.08
N PRO A 138 7.54 15.15 -6.82
CA PRO A 138 6.14 14.91 -6.49
C PRO A 138 5.97 14.33 -5.08
N GLY A 139 6.74 13.32 -4.71
CA GLY A 139 6.71 12.69 -3.38
C GLY A 139 7.03 13.68 -2.27
N VAL A 140 8.09 14.48 -2.44
CA VAL A 140 8.44 15.58 -1.51
C VAL A 140 7.25 16.54 -1.34
N THR A 141 6.67 16.96 -2.45
CA THR A 141 5.53 17.90 -2.43
C THR A 141 4.32 17.26 -1.76
N SER A 142 3.98 16.01 -2.09
CA SER A 142 2.87 15.26 -1.51
C SER A 142 2.99 15.11 0.00
N LEU A 143 4.16 14.73 0.52
CA LEU A 143 4.37 14.55 1.96
C LEU A 143 4.34 15.88 2.72
N VAL A 144 4.94 16.94 2.17
CA VAL A 144 4.90 18.26 2.81
C VAL A 144 3.46 18.80 2.82
N MET A 145 2.76 18.75 1.67
CA MET A 145 1.36 19.18 1.58
C MET A 145 0.43 18.37 2.48
N LEU A 146 0.69 17.06 2.64
CA LEU A 146 0.01 16.23 3.63
C LEU A 146 0.20 16.79 5.05
N PHE A 147 1.44 17.07 5.47
CA PHE A 147 1.70 17.60 6.81
C PHE A 147 1.05 18.96 7.05
N LEU A 148 1.08 19.85 6.05
CA LEU A 148 0.39 21.15 6.13
C LEU A 148 -1.13 20.95 6.28
N ARG A 149 -1.73 20.06 5.47
CA ARG A 149 -3.16 19.75 5.53
C ARG A 149 -3.56 19.16 6.87
N LEU A 150 -2.83 18.17 7.37
CA LEU A 150 -3.10 17.54 8.67
C LEU A 150 -3.04 18.56 9.81
N LYS A 151 -2.09 19.51 9.78
CA LYS A 151 -2.06 20.61 10.76
C LYS A 151 -3.24 21.54 10.63
N GLN A 152 -3.59 21.94 9.41
CA GLN A 152 -4.75 22.81 9.18
C GLN A 152 -6.06 22.16 9.67
N GLU A 153 -6.18 20.85 9.53
CA GLU A 153 -7.34 20.06 9.98
C GLU A 153 -7.31 19.72 11.47
N ASN A 154 -6.24 20.09 12.21
CA ASN A 154 -6.01 19.70 13.60
C ASN A 154 -6.06 18.18 13.82
N PHE A 155 -5.59 17.42 12.83
CA PHE A 155 -5.54 15.97 12.91
C PHE A 155 -4.57 15.52 14.01
N VAL A 156 -4.94 14.50 14.78
CA VAL A 156 -4.07 13.90 15.80
C VAL A 156 -3.90 12.41 15.45
N PRO A 157 -2.73 12.00 14.92
CA PRO A 157 -2.51 10.61 14.57
C PRO A 157 -2.44 9.73 15.81
N THR A 158 -2.78 8.45 15.68
CA THR A 158 -2.73 7.47 16.78
C THR A 158 -1.31 7.13 17.28
N ARG A 159 -0.28 7.62 16.59
CA ARG A 159 1.15 7.50 16.94
C ARG A 159 1.94 8.59 16.20
N ASP A 160 3.20 8.81 16.57
CA ASP A 160 4.03 9.80 15.89
C ASP A 160 4.23 9.41 14.41
N LEU A 161 4.08 10.40 13.51
CA LEU A 161 4.48 10.29 12.10
C LEU A 161 5.75 11.09 11.91
N VAL A 162 6.74 10.54 11.22
CA VAL A 162 8.02 11.21 10.99
C VAL A 162 8.27 11.30 9.49
N MET A 163 8.16 12.50 8.93
CA MET A 163 8.58 12.74 7.55
C MET A 163 10.10 12.85 7.52
N VAL A 164 10.75 12.11 6.63
CA VAL A 164 12.20 12.13 6.42
C VAL A 164 12.47 12.45 4.96
N LEU A 165 13.17 13.57 4.73
CA LEU A 165 13.61 14.02 3.42
C LEU A 165 15.15 13.97 3.40
N SER A 166 15.70 12.94 2.77
CA SER A 166 17.15 12.79 2.58
C SER A 166 17.65 13.73 1.48
N GLY A 167 18.96 13.94 1.41
CA GLY A 167 19.56 14.92 0.51
C GLY A 167 20.41 14.34 -0.61
N ASP A 168 20.63 13.04 -0.66
CA ASP A 168 21.64 12.44 -1.54
C ASP A 168 21.32 10.99 -1.94
N GLU A 169 20.05 10.67 -2.12
CA GLU A 169 19.58 9.34 -2.53
C GLU A 169 20.20 8.95 -3.88
N GLU A 170 20.22 9.88 -4.83
CA GLU A 170 20.66 9.67 -6.22
C GLU A 170 22.18 9.50 -6.35
N THR A 171 22.90 9.57 -5.23
CA THR A 171 24.36 9.49 -5.18
C THR A 171 24.85 8.50 -4.13
N THR A 172 24.96 8.91 -2.86
CA THR A 172 25.66 8.11 -1.84
C THR A 172 24.76 7.61 -0.70
N GLY A 173 23.59 8.22 -0.50
CA GLY A 173 22.70 7.96 0.63
C GLY A 173 23.33 8.26 2.00
N ALA A 174 24.39 9.07 2.04
CA ALA A 174 25.15 9.38 3.24
C ALA A 174 24.33 10.18 4.26
N THR A 175 23.36 10.99 3.83
CA THR A 175 22.42 11.65 4.76
C THR A 175 21.54 10.61 5.48
N THR A 176 21.06 9.59 4.77
CA THR A 176 20.29 8.49 5.36
C THR A 176 21.14 7.64 6.31
N VAL A 177 22.40 7.36 5.95
CA VAL A 177 23.36 6.69 6.85
C VAL A 177 23.57 7.50 8.12
N LYS A 178 23.83 8.81 7.99
CA LYS A 178 24.02 9.71 9.14
C LYS A 178 22.79 9.73 10.05
N LEU A 179 21.58 9.78 9.48
CA LEU A 179 20.34 9.74 10.25
C LEU A 179 20.22 8.44 11.05
N LEU A 180 20.55 7.29 10.44
CA LEU A 180 20.47 5.99 11.09
C LEU A 180 21.54 5.78 12.18
N GLU A 181 22.74 6.32 12.00
CA GLU A 181 23.88 6.14 12.90
C GLU A 181 23.93 7.19 14.03
N GLU A 182 23.66 8.46 13.72
CA GLU A 182 23.82 9.58 14.67
C GLU A 182 22.49 10.14 15.19
N HIS A 183 21.38 9.93 14.47
CA HIS A 183 20.05 10.46 14.83
C HIS A 183 19.00 9.36 14.94
N ARG A 184 19.40 8.18 15.44
CA ARG A 184 18.50 7.02 15.56
C ARG A 184 17.27 7.32 16.43
N ASP A 185 17.37 8.23 17.38
CA ASP A 185 16.25 8.73 18.20
C ASP A 185 15.18 9.46 17.38
N TRP A 186 15.54 10.00 16.21
CA TRP A 186 14.62 10.64 15.26
C TRP A 186 13.96 9.63 14.32
N VAL A 187 14.72 8.63 13.87
CA VAL A 187 14.32 7.72 12.78
C VAL A 187 14.09 6.27 13.19
N ASP A 188 14.16 5.91 14.48
CA ASP A 188 13.72 4.59 14.94
C ASP A 188 12.19 4.48 14.87
N ALA A 189 11.70 3.51 14.10
CA ALA A 189 10.30 3.38 13.75
C ALA A 189 9.85 1.91 13.72
N GLU A 190 8.53 1.69 13.71
CA GLU A 190 7.95 0.36 13.51
C GLU A 190 8.11 -0.09 12.05
N TYR A 191 7.92 0.84 11.12
CA TYR A 191 8.09 0.65 9.67
C TYR A 191 8.14 2.03 8.98
N ALA A 192 8.47 2.02 7.70
CA ALA A 192 8.54 3.20 6.84
C ALA A 192 7.68 3.02 5.57
N LEU A 193 7.12 4.13 5.09
CA LEU A 193 6.40 4.24 3.83
C LEU A 193 7.19 5.19 2.91
N ASN A 194 7.54 4.75 1.72
CA ASN A 194 8.40 5.47 0.78
C ASN A 194 7.62 5.95 -0.44
N THR A 195 7.81 7.21 -0.85
CA THR A 195 7.24 7.77 -2.09
C THR A 195 7.94 7.28 -3.34
N ASP A 196 9.19 6.84 -3.19
CA ASP A 196 10.15 6.65 -4.27
C ASP A 196 10.16 5.22 -4.85
N ALA A 197 9.05 4.50 -4.69
CA ALA A 197 8.92 3.17 -5.25
C ALA A 197 7.46 2.73 -5.29
N GLY A 198 7.16 1.71 -6.10
CA GLY A 198 5.79 1.24 -6.31
C GLY A 198 5.03 2.13 -7.30
N GLY A 199 3.72 2.29 -7.09
CA GLY A 199 2.89 3.13 -7.94
C GLY A 199 2.09 2.37 -8.98
N GLY A 200 1.27 3.12 -9.72
CA GLY A 200 0.28 2.60 -10.65
C GLY A 200 0.73 2.57 -12.10
N THR A 201 0.32 1.53 -12.83
CA THR A 201 0.58 1.42 -14.27
C THR A 201 -0.67 1.80 -15.06
N LEU A 202 -0.49 2.68 -16.04
CA LEU A 202 -1.51 3.03 -17.03
C LEU A 202 -1.25 2.28 -18.35
N ASP A 203 -2.32 1.90 -19.05
CA ASP A 203 -2.22 1.45 -20.45
C ASP A 203 -2.11 2.62 -21.44
N HIS A 204 -1.96 2.31 -22.73
CA HIS A 204 -1.86 3.32 -23.80
C HIS A 204 -3.07 4.27 -23.86
N GLU A 205 -4.25 3.80 -23.45
CA GLU A 205 -5.48 4.58 -23.36
C GLU A 205 -5.62 5.38 -22.05
N GLY A 206 -4.64 5.32 -21.15
CA GLY A 206 -4.63 6.04 -19.88
C GLY A 206 -5.46 5.38 -18.78
N ARG A 207 -5.85 4.11 -18.92
CA ARG A 207 -6.60 3.36 -17.91
C ARG A 207 -5.66 2.66 -16.95
N ALA A 208 -5.94 2.76 -15.65
CA ALA A 208 -5.21 2.05 -14.62
C ALA A 208 -5.35 0.53 -14.76
N ARG A 209 -4.22 -0.18 -14.69
CA ARG A 209 -4.16 -1.65 -14.87
C ARG A 209 -3.77 -2.40 -13.62
N SER A 210 -2.86 -1.85 -12.84
CA SER A 210 -2.35 -2.45 -11.61
C SER A 210 -1.72 -1.38 -10.75
N TYR A 211 -1.54 -1.68 -9.47
CA TYR A 211 -0.76 -0.88 -8.56
C TYR A 211 0.28 -1.75 -7.87
N ASN A 212 1.52 -1.28 -7.84
CA ASN A 212 2.64 -1.99 -7.27
C ASN A 212 2.97 -1.47 -5.86
N ILE A 213 3.14 -2.39 -4.90
CA ILE A 213 3.68 -2.08 -3.57
C ILE A 213 5.09 -2.66 -3.49
N GLN A 214 6.10 -1.80 -3.42
CA GLN A 214 7.48 -2.26 -3.26
C GLN A 214 7.69 -2.74 -1.83
N THR A 215 8.25 -3.94 -1.68
CA THR A 215 8.56 -4.53 -0.36
C THR A 215 10.00 -5.02 -0.28
N ALA A 216 10.71 -5.05 -1.39
CA ALA A 216 12.09 -5.50 -1.46
C ALA A 216 12.80 -4.82 -2.63
N GLU A 217 14.12 -4.78 -2.55
CA GLU A 217 15.02 -4.33 -3.62
C GLU A 217 16.10 -5.38 -3.82
N LYS A 218 16.58 -5.51 -5.05
CA LYS A 218 17.78 -6.29 -5.30
C LYS A 218 18.99 -5.47 -4.90
N THR A 219 19.85 -6.05 -4.07
CA THR A 219 21.20 -5.53 -3.89
C THR A 219 21.97 -5.69 -5.19
N TYR A 220 22.59 -4.63 -5.67
CA TYR A 220 23.60 -4.75 -6.71
C TYR A 220 24.99 -4.77 -6.06
N ALA A 221 25.88 -5.61 -6.58
CA ALA A 221 27.27 -5.64 -6.17
C ALA A 221 28.14 -5.98 -7.39
N SER A 222 29.27 -5.30 -7.51
CA SER A 222 30.25 -5.55 -8.56
C SER A 222 31.46 -6.27 -8.00
N TYR A 223 31.91 -7.31 -8.69
CA TYR A 223 33.10 -8.08 -8.35
C TYR A 223 34.11 -8.00 -9.48
N LYS A 224 35.38 -7.79 -9.12
CA LYS A 224 36.50 -7.87 -10.06
C LYS A 224 37.13 -9.24 -9.96
N LEU A 225 37.17 -9.92 -11.09
CA LEU A 225 37.87 -11.19 -11.28
C LEU A 225 39.23 -10.88 -11.90
N SER A 226 40.32 -11.30 -11.27
CA SER A 226 41.69 -11.07 -11.76
C SER A 226 42.46 -12.38 -11.91
N ALA A 227 43.10 -12.56 -13.05
CA ALA A 227 44.09 -13.61 -13.31
C ALA A 227 45.46 -12.96 -13.48
N TYR A 228 46.50 -13.56 -12.88
CA TYR A 228 47.87 -13.07 -12.93
C TYR A 228 48.81 -14.12 -13.50
N ASN A 229 49.82 -13.67 -14.22
CA ASN A 229 50.81 -14.52 -14.86
C ASN A 229 52.17 -13.82 -14.90
N PRO A 230 53.30 -14.53 -14.82
CA PRO A 230 54.63 -13.92 -14.95
C PRO A 230 54.89 -13.26 -16.32
N GLY A 231 54.06 -13.52 -17.35
CA GLY A 231 54.27 -13.02 -18.71
C GLY A 231 55.36 -13.80 -19.44
N GLY A 232 55.83 -13.31 -20.59
CA GLY A 232 56.84 -14.01 -21.40
C GLY A 232 56.71 -13.69 -22.89
N HIS A 233 57.65 -14.19 -23.70
CA HIS A 233 57.62 -13.95 -25.15
C HIS A 233 56.66 -14.93 -25.85
N SER A 234 55.80 -14.45 -26.74
CA SER A 234 54.78 -15.29 -27.40
C SER A 234 55.37 -16.42 -28.27
N SER A 235 56.61 -16.29 -28.73
CA SER A 235 57.32 -17.34 -29.48
C SER A 235 57.79 -18.54 -28.63
N GLN A 236 57.66 -18.45 -27.31
CA GLN A 236 57.94 -19.54 -26.37
C GLN A 236 56.66 -19.82 -25.57
N PRO A 237 55.62 -20.36 -26.22
CA PRO A 237 54.32 -20.52 -25.59
C PRO A 237 54.41 -21.47 -24.40
N ARG A 238 53.68 -21.11 -23.34
CA ARG A 238 53.49 -21.95 -22.16
C ARG A 238 52.03 -22.34 -22.02
N ALA A 239 51.77 -23.35 -21.18
CA ALA A 239 50.42 -23.82 -20.91
C ALA A 239 49.61 -22.84 -20.04
N ASP A 240 50.26 -22.01 -19.24
CA ASP A 240 49.66 -20.98 -18.39
C ASP A 240 49.50 -19.65 -19.14
N ASN A 241 48.33 -19.01 -19.01
CA ASN A 241 48.04 -17.74 -19.66
C ASN A 241 46.88 -17.03 -18.94
N ALA A 242 47.09 -15.80 -18.46
CA ALA A 242 46.07 -15.05 -17.72
C ALA A 242 44.77 -14.83 -18.51
N ILE A 243 44.84 -14.62 -19.84
CA ILE A 243 43.65 -14.46 -20.68
C ILE A 243 42.85 -15.75 -20.72
N TYR A 244 43.52 -16.90 -20.90
CA TYR A 244 42.82 -18.19 -21.01
C TYR A 244 42.18 -18.59 -19.68
N GLU A 245 42.90 -18.39 -18.58
CA GLU A 245 42.38 -18.66 -17.24
C GLU A 245 41.15 -17.79 -16.93
N LEU A 246 41.22 -16.49 -17.21
CA LEU A 246 40.06 -15.60 -17.04
C LEU A 246 38.91 -15.96 -18.00
N ALA A 247 39.21 -16.35 -19.25
CA ALA A 247 38.19 -16.74 -20.21
C ALA A 247 37.43 -18.00 -19.77
N ASP A 248 38.14 -19.00 -19.23
CA ASP A 248 37.51 -20.20 -18.67
C ASP A 248 36.70 -19.87 -17.42
N ALA A 249 37.20 -19.00 -16.55
CA ALA A 249 36.46 -18.51 -15.39
C ALA A 249 35.15 -17.79 -15.79
N LEU A 250 35.19 -16.94 -16.82
CA LEU A 250 34.00 -16.27 -17.34
C LEU A 250 33.01 -17.25 -17.97
N LYS A 251 33.46 -18.34 -18.60
CA LYS A 251 32.57 -19.43 -19.05
C LYS A 251 31.91 -20.16 -17.88
N SER A 252 32.65 -20.37 -16.79
CA SER A 252 32.08 -20.93 -15.55
C SER A 252 31.00 -20.00 -14.97
N VAL A 253 31.25 -18.68 -14.91
CA VAL A 253 30.23 -17.69 -14.50
C VAL A 253 29.03 -17.70 -15.44
N GLN A 254 29.25 -17.76 -16.77
CA GLN A 254 28.18 -17.77 -17.77
C GLN A 254 27.24 -18.97 -17.63
N THR A 255 27.76 -20.13 -17.24
CA THR A 255 26.99 -21.38 -17.14
C THR A 255 26.42 -21.64 -15.74
N TYR A 256 26.93 -20.94 -14.72
CA TYR A 256 26.47 -21.10 -13.35
C TYR A 256 25.07 -20.53 -13.14
N GLN A 257 24.19 -21.34 -12.54
CA GLN A 257 22.86 -20.91 -12.11
C GLN A 257 22.82 -20.86 -10.58
N PHE A 258 22.48 -19.68 -10.05
CA PHE A 258 22.23 -19.54 -8.62
C PHE A 258 20.98 -20.33 -8.20
N PRO A 259 20.90 -20.78 -6.93
CA PRO A 259 19.73 -21.49 -6.42
C PRO A 259 18.43 -20.69 -6.56
N VAL A 260 17.31 -21.41 -6.70
CA VAL A 260 15.96 -20.83 -6.62
C VAL A 260 15.71 -20.32 -5.20
N GLN A 261 15.17 -19.11 -5.11
CA GLN A 261 14.79 -18.44 -3.88
C GLN A 261 13.44 -17.74 -4.05
N TRP A 262 12.76 -17.49 -2.93
CA TRP A 262 11.47 -16.80 -2.90
C TRP A 262 11.26 -16.10 -1.55
N SER A 263 10.44 -15.06 -1.57
CA SER A 263 9.88 -14.38 -0.39
C SER A 263 8.36 -14.26 -0.54
N ASP A 264 7.67 -13.76 0.49
CA ASP A 264 6.24 -13.45 0.41
C ASP A 264 5.93 -12.50 -0.75
N THR A 265 6.83 -11.54 -1.04
CA THR A 265 6.80 -10.67 -2.20
C THR A 265 6.84 -11.46 -3.51
N THR A 266 7.79 -12.38 -3.66
CA THR A 266 7.91 -13.21 -4.86
C THR A 266 6.64 -14.03 -5.11
N LEU A 267 6.10 -14.65 -4.06
CA LEU A 267 4.89 -15.48 -4.16
C LEU A 267 3.65 -14.62 -4.46
N GLY A 268 3.50 -13.49 -3.78
CA GLY A 268 2.42 -12.54 -4.02
C GLY A 268 2.46 -11.96 -5.44
N PHE A 269 3.64 -11.60 -5.93
CA PHE A 269 3.87 -11.12 -7.29
C PHE A 269 3.40 -12.14 -8.32
N PHE A 270 3.91 -13.38 -8.25
CA PHE A 270 3.57 -14.41 -9.23
C PHE A 270 2.12 -14.89 -9.11
N LYS A 271 1.52 -14.86 -7.92
CA LYS A 271 0.10 -15.13 -7.73
C LYS A 271 -0.76 -14.09 -8.46
N ALA A 272 -0.49 -12.80 -8.26
CA ALA A 272 -1.27 -11.71 -8.84
C ALA A 272 -1.04 -11.60 -10.35
N THR A 273 0.21 -11.53 -10.79
CA THR A 273 0.57 -11.44 -12.22
C THR A 273 0.18 -12.70 -12.98
N GLY A 274 0.34 -13.88 -12.36
CA GLY A 274 -0.09 -15.14 -12.93
C GLY A 274 -1.61 -15.23 -13.14
N ALA A 275 -2.43 -14.53 -12.35
CA ALA A 275 -3.89 -14.52 -12.55
C ALA A 275 -4.32 -13.74 -13.80
N ILE A 276 -3.49 -12.82 -14.29
CA ILE A 276 -3.76 -11.97 -15.46
C ILE A 276 -2.87 -12.29 -16.66
N THR A 277 -1.99 -13.28 -16.54
CA THR A 277 -1.08 -13.73 -17.61
C THR A 277 -1.59 -15.05 -18.18
N ASP A 278 -1.72 -15.09 -19.50
CA ASP A 278 -2.15 -16.28 -20.23
C ASP A 278 -0.99 -17.21 -20.60
N GLY A 279 -1.34 -18.41 -21.05
CA GLY A 279 -0.40 -19.37 -21.63
C GLY A 279 0.57 -20.02 -20.64
N PRO A 280 1.67 -20.61 -21.16
CA PRO A 280 2.66 -21.35 -20.35
C PRO A 280 3.30 -20.50 -19.26
N LEU A 281 3.58 -19.23 -19.54
CA LEU A 281 4.17 -18.29 -18.59
C LEU A 281 3.23 -18.06 -17.39
N GLY A 282 1.95 -17.76 -17.64
CA GLY A 282 0.96 -17.59 -16.57
C GLY A 282 0.77 -18.85 -15.73
N ALA A 283 0.79 -20.03 -16.37
CA ALA A 283 0.75 -21.30 -15.65
C ALA A 283 1.99 -21.49 -14.75
N ALA A 284 3.19 -21.18 -15.25
CA ALA A 284 4.42 -21.25 -14.46
C ALA A 284 4.39 -20.29 -13.26
N MET A 285 3.90 -19.06 -13.44
CA MET A 285 3.73 -18.10 -12.34
C MET A 285 2.79 -18.64 -11.25
N ARG A 286 1.61 -19.14 -11.63
CA ARG A 286 0.64 -19.71 -10.68
C ARG A 286 1.19 -20.95 -9.98
N ASN A 287 1.87 -21.84 -10.70
CA ASN A 287 2.48 -23.04 -10.14
C ASN A 287 3.60 -22.71 -9.16
N PHE A 288 4.49 -21.78 -9.53
CA PHE A 288 5.57 -21.33 -8.64
C PHE A 288 5.01 -20.66 -7.38
N ALA A 289 3.97 -19.83 -7.50
CA ALA A 289 3.33 -19.20 -6.35
C ALA A 289 2.66 -20.22 -5.40
N ALA A 290 2.12 -21.32 -5.92
CA ALA A 290 1.50 -22.38 -5.13
C ALA A 290 2.52 -23.37 -4.54
N ASN A 291 3.59 -23.66 -5.27
CA ASN A 291 4.68 -24.56 -4.89
C ASN A 291 6.02 -24.00 -5.41
N PRO A 292 6.72 -23.16 -4.64
CA PRO A 292 7.96 -22.55 -5.10
C PRO A 292 9.14 -23.54 -5.26
N GLY A 293 8.98 -24.78 -4.78
CA GLY A 293 9.90 -25.88 -5.05
C GLY A 293 9.72 -26.53 -6.43
N ASP A 294 8.75 -26.09 -7.25
CA ASP A 294 8.55 -26.61 -8.61
C ASP A 294 9.68 -26.15 -9.55
N ALA A 295 10.62 -27.06 -9.80
CA ALA A 295 11.76 -26.83 -10.67
C ALA A 295 11.36 -26.52 -12.13
N SER A 296 10.25 -27.06 -12.62
CA SER A 296 9.77 -26.81 -13.98
C SER A 296 9.24 -25.38 -14.09
N ALA A 297 8.42 -24.96 -13.12
CA ALA A 297 7.93 -23.59 -13.05
C ALA A 297 9.10 -22.59 -12.91
N ALA A 298 10.05 -22.86 -12.03
CA ALA A 298 11.23 -22.02 -11.84
C ALA A 298 12.14 -21.95 -13.08
N ALA A 299 12.22 -23.03 -13.88
CA ALA A 299 12.96 -23.07 -15.13
C ALA A 299 12.25 -22.30 -16.25
N GLU A 300 10.91 -22.38 -16.33
CA GLU A 300 10.12 -21.59 -17.27
C GLU A 300 10.27 -20.09 -16.98
N LEU A 301 10.14 -19.67 -15.72
CA LEU A 301 10.32 -18.27 -15.31
C LEU A 301 11.72 -17.75 -15.66
N ALA A 302 12.76 -18.59 -15.54
CA ALA A 302 14.14 -18.22 -15.85
C ALA A 302 14.40 -17.96 -17.35
N LYS A 303 13.54 -18.45 -18.26
CA LYS A 303 13.63 -18.15 -19.70
C LYS A 303 13.31 -16.70 -20.03
N HIS A 304 12.62 -16.00 -19.11
CA HIS A 304 12.19 -14.63 -19.30
C HIS A 304 13.10 -13.68 -18.51
N PRO A 305 13.90 -12.82 -19.19
CA PRO A 305 14.85 -11.92 -18.54
C PRO A 305 14.23 -10.99 -17.49
N VAL A 306 12.95 -10.62 -17.66
CA VAL A 306 12.22 -9.77 -16.72
C VAL A 306 11.87 -10.49 -15.41
N TYR A 307 11.80 -11.83 -15.38
CA TYR A 307 11.38 -12.61 -14.22
C TYR A 307 12.48 -13.44 -13.57
N ILE A 308 13.59 -13.71 -14.27
CA ILE A 308 14.71 -14.48 -13.70
C ILE A 308 15.23 -13.83 -12.41
N GLY A 309 15.28 -12.49 -12.38
CA GLY A 309 15.72 -11.74 -11.20
C GLY A 309 14.78 -11.84 -9.99
N ALA A 310 13.52 -12.23 -10.17
CA ALA A 310 12.54 -12.38 -9.11
C ALA A 310 12.64 -13.74 -8.37
N THR A 311 13.39 -14.70 -8.92
CA THR A 311 13.53 -16.05 -8.33
C THR A 311 14.97 -16.38 -7.94
N ARG A 312 15.97 -15.59 -8.37
CA ARG A 312 17.40 -15.92 -8.22
C ARG A 312 18.28 -14.68 -8.17
N THR A 313 19.49 -14.86 -7.65
CA THR A 313 20.62 -13.97 -7.94
C THR A 313 21.06 -14.17 -9.39
N THR A 314 21.40 -13.08 -10.08
CA THR A 314 22.00 -13.13 -11.43
C THR A 314 23.32 -12.39 -11.43
N CYS A 315 24.31 -12.91 -12.14
CA CYS A 315 25.63 -12.28 -12.29
C CYS A 315 26.02 -12.27 -13.77
N VAL A 316 26.47 -11.13 -14.27
CA VAL A 316 26.84 -10.94 -15.67
C VAL A 316 28.17 -10.21 -15.78
N ALA A 317 29.03 -10.64 -16.70
CA ALA A 317 30.28 -9.93 -17.01
C ALA A 317 29.96 -8.65 -17.78
N THR A 318 30.45 -7.50 -17.31
CA THR A 318 30.15 -6.17 -17.85
C THR A 318 31.38 -5.44 -18.37
N MET A 319 32.58 -5.79 -17.92
CA MET A 319 33.85 -5.20 -18.39
C MET A 319 34.92 -6.28 -18.52
N LEU A 320 35.83 -6.12 -19.49
CA LEU A 320 36.98 -7.01 -19.70
C LEU A 320 38.20 -6.18 -20.10
N ARG A 321 39.36 -6.45 -19.47
CA ARG A 321 40.66 -5.85 -19.79
C ARG A 321 41.75 -6.91 -19.71
N ALA A 322 42.54 -7.11 -20.76
CA ALA A 322 43.62 -8.09 -20.74
C ALA A 322 44.73 -7.83 -21.76
N GLY A 323 45.96 -8.19 -21.39
CA GLY A 323 47.15 -8.02 -22.23
C GLY A 323 47.60 -6.57 -22.39
N HIS A 324 48.83 -6.38 -22.87
CA HIS A 324 49.41 -5.05 -23.11
C HIS A 324 50.21 -4.95 -24.42
N ALA A 325 50.54 -6.09 -25.06
CA ALA A 325 51.29 -6.16 -26.31
C ALA A 325 50.92 -7.43 -27.10
N GLU A 326 51.03 -7.38 -28.43
CA GLU A 326 50.65 -8.49 -29.32
C GLU A 326 51.60 -9.70 -29.29
N ASN A 327 52.86 -9.48 -28.86
CA ASN A 327 53.93 -10.47 -28.86
C ASN A 327 54.36 -10.91 -27.44
N ALA A 328 53.53 -10.65 -26.44
CA ALA A 328 53.79 -11.01 -25.05
C ALA A 328 52.66 -11.87 -24.45
N LEU A 329 53.02 -12.83 -23.62
CA LEU A 329 52.06 -13.49 -22.74
C LEU A 329 51.53 -12.45 -21.73
N PRO A 330 50.21 -12.37 -21.52
CA PRO A 330 49.60 -11.34 -20.69
C PRO A 330 49.98 -11.55 -19.23
N GLN A 331 50.50 -10.52 -18.57
CA GLN A 331 50.79 -10.58 -17.13
C GLN A 331 49.52 -10.49 -16.26
N GLN A 332 48.47 -9.88 -16.80
CA GLN A 332 47.19 -9.72 -16.11
C GLN A 332 46.04 -9.77 -17.11
N ALA A 333 44.94 -10.36 -16.65
CA ALA A 333 43.62 -10.21 -17.23
C ALA A 333 42.64 -9.92 -16.10
N SER A 334 41.68 -9.02 -16.32
CA SER A 334 40.63 -8.72 -15.36
C SER A 334 39.27 -8.53 -16.02
N ALA A 335 38.22 -8.90 -15.30
CA ALA A 335 36.84 -8.66 -15.69
C ALA A 335 36.01 -8.13 -14.52
N THR A 336 35.00 -7.34 -14.81
CA THR A 336 33.98 -6.94 -13.83
C THR A 336 32.73 -7.77 -14.04
N VAL A 337 32.27 -8.40 -12.98
CA VAL A 337 31.01 -9.15 -12.92
C VAL A 337 30.04 -8.39 -12.03
N ASN A 338 28.95 -7.90 -12.60
CA ASN A 338 27.89 -7.24 -11.86
C ASN A 338 26.82 -8.26 -11.48
N CYS A 339 26.46 -8.30 -10.21
CA CYS A 339 25.45 -9.20 -9.68
C CYS A 339 24.23 -8.44 -9.16
N ARG A 340 23.04 -8.89 -9.54
CA ARG A 340 21.76 -8.51 -8.95
C ARG A 340 21.35 -9.60 -7.97
N ILE A 341 21.61 -9.34 -6.70
CA ILE A 341 21.53 -10.28 -5.59
C ILE A 341 20.10 -10.37 -5.07
N PHE A 342 19.64 -11.58 -4.79
CA PHE A 342 18.32 -11.83 -4.21
C PHE A 342 18.25 -11.29 -2.76
N PRO A 343 17.12 -10.68 -2.34
CA PRO A 343 16.97 -10.15 -0.97
C PRO A 343 17.30 -11.18 0.11
N GLY A 344 18.00 -10.73 1.16
CA GLY A 344 18.48 -11.58 2.25
C GLY A 344 19.73 -12.41 1.95
N VAL A 345 20.29 -12.34 0.73
CA VAL A 345 21.61 -12.91 0.44
C VAL A 345 22.68 -11.83 0.55
N THR A 346 23.74 -12.13 1.31
CA THR A 346 24.83 -11.17 1.51
C THR A 346 25.73 -11.08 0.27
N PRO A 347 26.26 -9.89 -0.07
CA PRO A 347 27.28 -9.75 -1.11
C PRO A 347 28.49 -10.67 -0.88
N GLN A 348 28.90 -10.84 0.38
CA GLN A 348 29.98 -11.75 0.75
C GLN A 348 29.66 -13.21 0.38
N ALA A 349 28.43 -13.69 0.57
CA ALA A 349 28.03 -15.03 0.15
C ALA A 349 28.08 -15.20 -1.38
N ILE A 350 27.74 -14.15 -2.14
CA ILE A 350 27.84 -14.17 -3.61
C ILE A 350 29.31 -14.15 -4.05
N ARG A 351 30.17 -13.37 -3.40
CA ARG A 351 31.62 -13.40 -3.64
C ARG A 351 32.18 -14.81 -3.43
N ASP A 352 31.82 -15.46 -2.33
CA ASP A 352 32.29 -16.82 -2.02
C ASP A 352 31.73 -17.87 -2.99
N ALA A 353 30.50 -17.70 -3.47
CA ALA A 353 29.94 -18.53 -4.52
C ALA A 353 30.70 -18.35 -5.84
N LEU A 354 30.96 -17.11 -6.25
CA LEU A 354 31.75 -16.80 -7.45
C LEU A 354 33.17 -17.38 -7.32
N GLN A 355 33.84 -17.21 -6.18
CA GLN A 355 35.18 -17.75 -5.94
C GLN A 355 35.22 -19.27 -6.14
N LYS A 356 34.21 -20.00 -5.64
CA LYS A 356 34.10 -21.46 -5.85
C LYS A 356 33.87 -21.82 -7.32
N VAL A 357 33.09 -21.02 -8.04
CA VAL A 357 32.78 -21.24 -9.47
C VAL A 357 34.00 -21.02 -10.36
N VAL A 358 34.82 -20.01 -10.07
CA VAL A 358 35.98 -19.64 -10.91
C VAL A 358 37.27 -20.36 -10.51
N GLY A 359 37.32 -20.94 -9.31
CA GLY A 359 38.49 -21.65 -8.79
C GLY A 359 39.57 -20.74 -8.22
N GLU A 360 40.62 -21.34 -7.65
CA GLU A 360 41.64 -20.64 -6.85
C GLU A 360 42.63 -19.79 -7.66
N ARG A 361 42.71 -20.01 -8.98
CA ARG A 361 43.61 -19.24 -9.87
C ARG A 361 43.09 -17.83 -10.17
N ILE A 362 41.84 -17.55 -9.82
CA ILE A 362 41.20 -16.26 -10.03
C ILE A 362 40.97 -15.60 -8.68
N GLU A 363 41.44 -14.37 -8.55
CA GLU A 363 41.12 -13.52 -7.40
C GLU A 363 39.77 -12.86 -7.62
N VAL A 364 38.83 -13.00 -6.66
CA VAL A 364 37.53 -12.33 -6.67
C VAL A 364 37.49 -11.24 -5.59
N GLU A 365 37.51 -9.99 -6.02
CA GLU A 365 37.48 -8.79 -5.17
C GLU A 365 36.11 -8.10 -5.29
N THR A 366 35.53 -7.64 -4.17
CA THR A 366 34.35 -6.76 -4.21
C THR A 366 34.79 -5.33 -4.47
N LEU A 367 34.23 -4.66 -5.48
CA LEU A 367 34.69 -3.33 -5.91
C LEU A 367 34.15 -2.16 -5.07
N ASP A 368 33.05 -2.38 -4.33
CA ASP A 368 32.36 -1.36 -3.54
C ASP A 368 31.98 -1.89 -2.15
N ASN A 369 31.23 -1.09 -1.37
CA ASN A 369 30.60 -1.53 -0.12
C ASN A 369 29.07 -1.69 -0.30
N PRO A 370 28.61 -2.74 -0.99
CA PRO A 370 27.19 -2.93 -1.29
C PRO A 370 26.37 -3.12 -0.02
N ARG A 371 25.30 -2.33 0.10
CA ARG A 371 24.30 -2.50 1.17
C ARG A 371 23.26 -3.54 0.75
N TYR A 372 22.86 -4.36 1.71
CA TYR A 372 21.84 -5.39 1.50
C TYR A 372 20.82 -5.39 2.61
N SER A 373 19.63 -5.87 2.28
CA SER A 373 18.56 -6.03 3.23
C SER A 373 17.72 -7.27 2.91
N ASP A 374 16.95 -7.70 3.90
CA ASP A 374 15.85 -8.62 3.69
C ASP A 374 14.68 -7.93 2.97
N ALA A 375 13.74 -8.73 2.46
CA ALA A 375 12.43 -8.23 2.05
C ALA A 375 11.61 -7.83 3.29
N SER A 376 10.87 -6.73 3.20
CA SER A 376 9.86 -6.36 4.19
C SER A 376 8.74 -7.40 4.23
N PRO A 377 8.24 -7.80 5.41
CA PRO A 377 7.07 -8.65 5.50
C PRO A 377 5.84 -7.98 4.87
N LEU A 378 4.95 -8.73 4.23
CA LEU A 378 3.70 -8.20 3.68
C LEU A 378 2.71 -7.87 4.81
N ARG A 379 2.71 -6.61 5.23
CA ARG A 379 1.82 -6.09 6.27
C ARG A 379 0.41 -5.88 5.75
N GLN A 380 -0.56 -6.62 6.29
CA GLN A 380 -1.95 -6.53 5.85
C GLN A 380 -2.57 -5.15 6.10
N ASP A 381 -2.24 -4.49 7.21
CA ASP A 381 -2.73 -3.13 7.50
C ASP A 381 -2.26 -2.10 6.45
N VAL A 382 -1.00 -2.17 6.04
CA VAL A 382 -0.46 -1.33 4.96
C VAL A 382 -1.10 -1.67 3.61
N VAL A 383 -1.20 -2.95 3.27
CA VAL A 383 -1.83 -3.40 2.02
C VAL A 383 -3.30 -2.95 1.95
N ASP A 384 -4.06 -3.09 3.03
CA ASP A 384 -5.47 -2.68 3.09
C ASP A 384 -5.62 -1.16 2.94
N ALA A 385 -4.78 -0.37 3.62
CA ALA A 385 -4.82 1.09 3.52
C ALA A 385 -4.46 1.59 2.11
N VAL A 386 -3.42 1.00 1.49
CA VAL A 386 -3.05 1.30 0.10
C VAL A 386 -4.16 0.87 -0.84
N THR A 387 -4.73 -0.32 -0.65
CA THR A 387 -5.85 -0.83 -1.46
C THR A 387 -7.04 0.13 -1.42
N ALA A 388 -7.43 0.59 -0.22
CA ALA A 388 -8.53 1.54 -0.05
C ALA A 388 -8.25 2.88 -0.74
N ALA A 389 -7.03 3.42 -0.62
CA ALA A 389 -6.64 4.67 -1.27
C ALA A 389 -6.62 4.55 -2.81
N VAL A 390 -6.07 3.44 -3.32
CA VAL A 390 -6.00 3.15 -4.75
C VAL A 390 -7.40 2.91 -5.32
N HIS A 391 -8.23 2.09 -4.69
CA HIS A 391 -9.57 1.77 -5.18
C HIS A 391 -10.54 2.94 -5.10
N ALA A 392 -10.28 3.94 -4.26
CA ALA A 392 -11.02 5.20 -4.27
C ALA A 392 -10.84 5.99 -5.59
N ARG A 393 -9.69 5.82 -6.28
CA ARG A 393 -9.38 6.45 -7.58
C ARG A 393 -9.63 5.50 -8.75
N HIS A 394 -9.23 4.25 -8.59
CA HIS A 394 -9.25 3.20 -9.61
C HIS A 394 -9.82 1.90 -9.02
N PRO A 395 -11.17 1.75 -8.97
CA PRO A 395 -11.81 0.59 -8.35
C PRO A 395 -11.41 -0.73 -9.00
N GLY A 396 -11.11 -1.74 -8.18
CA GLY A 396 -10.99 -3.13 -8.61
C GLY A 396 -9.69 -3.51 -9.33
N ILE A 397 -8.71 -2.60 -9.45
CA ILE A 397 -7.40 -2.95 -10.02
C ILE A 397 -6.60 -3.83 -9.03
N PRO A 398 -5.78 -4.77 -9.52
CA PRO A 398 -4.94 -5.61 -8.68
C PRO A 398 -3.86 -4.80 -7.96
N ILE A 399 -3.63 -5.14 -6.68
CA ILE A 399 -2.52 -4.66 -5.86
C ILE A 399 -1.45 -5.75 -5.84
N ILE A 400 -0.27 -5.43 -6.37
CA ILE A 400 0.79 -6.41 -6.65
C ILE A 400 2.01 -6.06 -5.80
N PRO A 401 2.44 -6.93 -4.87
CA PRO A 401 3.71 -6.70 -4.20
C PRO A 401 4.85 -6.92 -5.19
N ILE A 402 5.82 -6.01 -5.23
CA ILE A 402 6.97 -6.09 -6.14
C ILE A 402 8.29 -6.07 -5.39
N GLN A 403 9.28 -6.69 -6.02
CA GLN A 403 10.69 -6.51 -5.72
C GLN A 403 11.29 -5.64 -6.81
N GLU A 404 11.84 -4.50 -6.43
CA GLU A 404 12.43 -3.55 -7.36
C GLU A 404 13.88 -3.94 -7.69
N SER A 405 14.32 -3.53 -8.89
CA SER A 405 15.68 -3.80 -9.37
C SER A 405 16.64 -2.64 -9.09
N GLY A 406 16.10 -1.43 -8.88
CA GLY A 406 16.81 -0.26 -8.34
C GLY A 406 16.88 -0.29 -6.82
N ALA A 407 17.57 0.68 -6.25
CA ALA A 407 17.61 0.93 -4.81
C ALA A 407 16.95 2.28 -4.55
N THR A 408 16.35 2.40 -3.38
CA THR A 408 15.85 3.65 -2.80
C THR A 408 16.49 3.83 -1.42
N ASP A 409 16.21 4.93 -0.74
CA ASP A 409 16.48 5.07 0.70
C ASP A 409 15.91 3.90 1.54
N GLY A 410 14.85 3.24 1.06
CA GLY A 410 14.26 2.08 1.72
C GLY A 410 15.25 0.93 1.95
N LEU A 411 16.29 0.80 1.13
CA LEU A 411 17.39 -0.16 1.34
C LEU A 411 18.06 0.04 2.71
N PHE A 412 18.37 1.28 3.05
CA PHE A 412 19.10 1.64 4.26
C PHE A 412 18.25 1.39 5.51
N TYR A 413 16.97 1.76 5.46
CA TYR A 413 16.03 1.51 6.56
C TYR A 413 15.77 0.02 6.77
N ARG A 414 15.58 -0.76 5.70
CA ARG A 414 15.44 -2.23 5.80
C ARG A 414 16.71 -2.86 6.36
N ALA A 415 17.90 -2.45 5.90
CA ALA A 415 19.18 -2.93 6.44
C ALA A 415 19.34 -2.60 7.93
N ALA A 416 18.74 -1.52 8.41
CA ALA A 416 18.70 -1.13 9.81
C ALA A 416 17.51 -1.71 10.60
N GLY A 417 16.84 -2.74 10.06
CA GLY A 417 15.76 -3.48 10.72
C GLY A 417 14.40 -2.78 10.72
N ILE A 418 14.18 -1.77 9.88
CA ILE A 418 12.92 -1.06 9.73
C ILE A 418 12.25 -1.51 8.42
N PRO A 419 11.19 -2.34 8.46
CA PRO A 419 10.42 -2.70 7.27
C PRO A 419 9.99 -1.45 6.50
N THR A 420 10.27 -1.42 5.20
CA THR A 420 9.96 -0.27 4.33
C THR A 420 9.12 -0.69 3.13
N TYR A 421 8.11 0.11 2.80
CA TYR A 421 7.15 -0.13 1.73
C TYR A 421 7.11 1.04 0.74
N GLY A 422 7.47 0.81 -0.53
CA GLY A 422 7.29 1.79 -1.59
C GLY A 422 5.84 1.82 -2.06
N ILE A 423 5.20 2.98 -1.91
CA ILE A 423 3.77 3.19 -2.17
C ILE A 423 3.53 4.53 -2.89
N SER A 424 4.34 4.81 -3.91
CA SER A 424 4.23 6.01 -4.76
C SER A 424 2.79 6.29 -5.18
N GLU A 425 2.40 7.55 -5.12
CA GLU A 425 1.09 8.03 -5.50
C GLU A 425 0.86 8.08 -7.02
N THR A 426 1.94 7.91 -7.80
CA THR A 426 1.99 8.14 -9.24
C THR A 426 1.39 6.99 -10.03
N PHE A 427 0.45 7.30 -10.92
CA PHE A 427 0.05 6.47 -12.04
C PHE A 427 0.66 7.00 -13.34
N ILE A 428 1.34 6.14 -14.10
CA ILE A 428 2.01 6.54 -15.35
C ILE A 428 2.07 5.38 -16.36
N ARG A 429 2.13 5.72 -17.65
CA ARG A 429 2.38 4.76 -18.72
C ARG A 429 3.87 4.43 -18.80
N ASN A 430 4.22 3.20 -19.17
CA ASN A 430 5.62 2.80 -19.26
C ASN A 430 6.41 3.64 -20.28
N GLU A 431 5.80 4.01 -21.40
CA GLU A 431 6.41 4.88 -22.41
C GLU A 431 6.57 6.35 -21.98
N ASP A 432 6.04 6.74 -20.81
CA ASP A 432 6.17 8.08 -20.24
C ASP A 432 7.07 8.12 -19.00
N GLN A 433 7.71 7.01 -18.62
CA GLN A 433 8.67 6.97 -17.53
C GLN A 433 10.03 7.49 -17.99
N PHE A 434 10.30 8.77 -17.74
CA PHE A 434 11.54 9.47 -18.11
C PHE A 434 12.40 9.82 -16.88
N ALA A 435 12.25 9.10 -15.77
CA ALA A 435 13.17 9.22 -14.63
C ALA A 435 14.61 9.10 -15.13
N HIS A 436 15.47 10.00 -14.65
CA HIS A 436 16.87 10.20 -15.08
C HIS A 436 17.08 10.64 -16.55
N GLY A 437 16.07 10.52 -17.40
CA GLY A 437 16.10 10.89 -18.81
C GLY A 437 15.90 12.38 -19.10
N LEU A 438 15.93 12.72 -20.39
CA LEU A 438 15.58 14.05 -20.91
C LEU A 438 14.06 14.23 -20.92
N ASP A 439 13.59 15.47 -20.71
CA ASP A 439 12.16 15.79 -20.68
C ASP A 439 11.37 14.92 -19.67
N GLU A 440 12.00 14.65 -18.52
CA GLU A 440 11.36 14.02 -17.37
C GLU A 440 10.03 14.71 -17.03
N ARG A 441 9.01 13.90 -16.78
CA ARG A 441 7.64 14.37 -16.67
C ARG A 441 6.74 13.47 -15.84
N ILE A 442 5.68 14.06 -15.31
CA ILE A 442 4.56 13.38 -14.64
C ILE A 442 3.23 13.83 -15.24
N PRO A 443 2.23 12.95 -15.42
CA PRO A 443 0.90 13.38 -15.82
C PRO A 443 0.31 14.35 -14.78
N VAL A 444 -0.22 15.48 -15.24
CA VAL A 444 -0.81 16.53 -14.37
C VAL A 444 -1.90 15.97 -13.47
N GLN A 445 -2.75 15.10 -14.03
CA GLN A 445 -3.79 14.41 -13.29
C GLN A 445 -3.22 13.51 -12.18
N SER A 446 -2.14 12.78 -12.48
CA SER A 446 -1.46 11.88 -11.54
C SER A 446 -0.90 12.64 -10.34
N PHE A 447 -0.26 13.80 -10.59
CA PHE A 447 0.22 14.70 -9.53
C PHE A 447 -0.91 15.15 -8.61
N TYR A 448 -2.02 15.67 -9.16
CA TYR A 448 -3.10 16.19 -8.32
C TYR A 448 -3.88 15.13 -7.57
N GLU A 449 -4.17 14.00 -8.20
CA GLU A 449 -4.83 12.89 -7.54
C GLU A 449 -3.92 12.24 -6.48
N GLY A 450 -2.59 12.35 -6.65
CA GLY A 450 -1.61 11.87 -5.70
C GLY A 450 -1.65 12.55 -4.33
N LEU A 451 -2.14 13.79 -4.26
CA LEU A 451 -2.36 14.51 -2.99
C LEU A 451 -3.38 13.78 -2.08
N GLU A 452 -4.39 13.15 -2.66
CA GLU A 452 -5.40 12.39 -1.91
C GLU A 452 -4.92 10.99 -1.52
N HIS A 453 -3.99 10.41 -2.28
CA HIS A 453 -3.44 9.07 -2.02
C HIS A 453 -2.84 8.95 -0.63
N TRP A 454 -1.87 9.82 -0.32
CA TRP A 454 -1.20 9.85 0.97
C TRP A 454 -2.13 10.24 2.12
N TYR A 455 -3.02 11.19 1.89
CA TYR A 455 -4.02 11.60 2.87
C TYR A 455 -4.91 10.43 3.29
N ARG A 456 -5.42 9.65 2.33
CA ARG A 456 -6.27 8.47 2.61
C ARG A 456 -5.51 7.37 3.34
N ILE A 457 -4.27 7.10 2.95
CA ILE A 457 -3.43 6.11 3.61
C ILE A 457 -3.17 6.50 5.07
N VAL A 458 -2.79 7.75 5.32
CA VAL A 458 -2.54 8.24 6.69
C VAL A 458 -3.82 8.27 7.53
N GLN A 459 -4.95 8.69 6.97
CA GLN A 459 -6.24 8.61 7.66
C GLN A 459 -6.63 7.17 8.01
N THR A 460 -6.42 6.22 7.09
CA THR A 460 -6.78 4.81 7.32
C THR A 460 -5.88 4.15 8.36
N LEU A 461 -4.57 4.40 8.32
CA LEU A 461 -3.61 3.77 9.22
C LEU A 461 -3.53 4.44 10.59
N PHE A 462 -3.69 5.76 10.63
CA PHE A 462 -3.33 6.58 11.78
C PHE A 462 -4.44 7.52 12.22
N GLY A 463 -5.56 7.57 11.50
CA GLY A 463 -6.73 8.29 11.95
C GLY A 463 -7.26 7.71 13.26
N PRO A 464 -7.85 8.56 14.13
CA PRO A 464 -8.71 8.03 15.17
C PRO A 464 -9.81 7.20 14.48
N ALA A 465 -10.25 6.10 15.11
CA ALA A 465 -11.39 5.33 14.59
C ALA A 465 -12.52 6.31 14.21
N PRO A 466 -13.17 6.14 13.05
CA PRO A 466 -14.04 7.16 12.47
C PRO A 466 -15.06 7.63 13.51
N SER A 467 -14.84 8.84 14.03
CA SER A 467 -15.77 9.50 14.93
C SER A 467 -16.78 10.26 14.07
N VAL A 468 -18.06 9.97 14.25
CA VAL A 468 -19.16 10.84 13.79
C VAL A 468 -18.84 12.31 14.16
N PRO A 469 -19.17 13.31 13.32
CA PRO A 469 -18.77 14.70 13.54
C PRO A 469 -18.89 15.15 14.99
N ARG A 470 -17.84 15.83 15.47
CA ARG A 470 -17.71 16.33 16.86
C ARG A 470 -18.96 17.11 17.30
N ALA A 471 -19.61 17.78 16.33
CA ALA A 471 -20.96 18.32 16.43
C ALA A 471 -21.71 18.18 15.09
N MET A 472 -23.01 17.89 15.12
CA MET A 472 -23.92 17.88 13.97
C MET A 472 -25.25 18.51 14.36
N LEU A 473 -25.84 19.30 13.46
CA LEU A 473 -27.17 19.86 13.58
C LEU A 473 -28.10 19.18 12.57
N ILE A 474 -29.26 18.72 13.02
CA ILE A 474 -30.28 18.11 12.16
C ILE A 474 -31.61 18.83 12.38
N ASP A 475 -32.16 19.44 11.35
CA ASP A 475 -33.48 20.08 11.42
C ASP A 475 -34.54 19.09 10.95
N CYS A 476 -35.49 18.76 11.83
CA CYS A 476 -36.51 17.74 11.64
C CYS A 476 -37.90 18.38 11.53
N GLY A 477 -38.67 18.03 10.50
CA GLY A 477 -40.02 18.57 10.32
C GLY A 477 -40.99 18.03 11.37
N ARG A 478 -40.87 16.73 11.63
CA ARG A 478 -41.51 16.02 12.74
C ARG A 478 -40.43 15.22 13.47
N LEU A 479 -40.54 15.14 14.79
CA LEU A 479 -39.64 14.37 15.65
C LEU A 479 -40.47 13.46 16.55
N ILE A 480 -40.27 12.16 16.40
CA ILE A 480 -40.61 11.15 17.39
C ILE A 480 -39.35 11.00 18.24
N ASP A 481 -39.31 11.52 19.47
CA ASP A 481 -38.09 11.51 20.29
C ASP A 481 -37.88 10.21 21.08
N GLY A 482 -38.90 9.33 21.12
CA GLY A 482 -38.89 8.09 21.91
C GLY A 482 -39.06 8.30 23.42
N VAL A 483 -39.40 9.51 23.85
CA VAL A 483 -39.57 9.90 25.27
C VAL A 483 -40.95 10.50 25.52
N SER A 484 -41.43 11.33 24.59
CA SER A 484 -42.70 12.04 24.61
C SER A 484 -43.83 11.20 24.01
N ASP A 485 -45.03 11.31 24.59
CA ASP A 485 -46.25 10.67 24.05
C ASP A 485 -46.79 11.35 22.78
N THR A 486 -46.25 12.52 22.43
CA THR A 486 -46.65 13.31 21.26
C THR A 486 -45.48 13.60 20.33
N VAL A 487 -45.74 13.55 19.02
CA VAL A 487 -44.81 14.00 17.98
C VAL A 487 -44.58 15.50 18.11
N ARG A 488 -43.31 15.93 18.08
CA ARG A 488 -42.92 17.33 18.12
C ARG A 488 -42.67 17.84 16.70
N GLU A 489 -43.09 19.07 16.40
CA GLU A 489 -42.88 19.67 15.08
C GLU A 489 -41.70 20.64 15.08
N GLN A 490 -41.02 20.76 13.94
CA GLN A 490 -39.97 21.74 13.68
C GLN A 490 -38.90 21.75 14.79
N GLN A 491 -38.19 20.64 14.95
CA GLN A 491 -37.18 20.48 16.00
C GLN A 491 -35.78 20.42 15.39
N ARG A 492 -34.82 21.07 16.03
CA ARG A 492 -33.38 20.94 15.76
C ARG A 492 -32.76 19.99 16.76
N LEU A 493 -32.08 18.97 16.26
CA LEU A 493 -31.24 18.08 17.04
C LEU A 493 -29.81 18.59 17.00
N ARG A 494 -29.16 18.68 18.16
CA ARG A 494 -27.70 18.83 18.27
C ARG A 494 -27.09 17.52 18.71
N ILE A 495 -26.26 16.93 17.87
CA ILE A 495 -25.51 15.72 18.13
C ILE A 495 -24.08 16.10 18.40
N GLU A 496 -23.50 15.68 19.52
CA GLU A 496 -22.07 15.85 19.82
C GLU A 496 -21.50 14.54 20.31
N ASN A 497 -20.35 14.14 19.76
CA ASN A 497 -19.67 12.88 20.11
C ASN A 497 -20.66 11.68 20.17
N GLU A 498 -21.44 11.49 19.08
CA GLU A 498 -22.46 10.44 18.93
C GLU A 498 -23.69 10.51 19.84
N ARG A 499 -23.85 11.58 20.63
CA ARG A 499 -25.02 11.75 21.51
C ARG A 499 -25.86 12.93 21.10
N ILE A 500 -27.18 12.76 21.12
CA ILE A 500 -28.10 13.90 21.06
C ILE A 500 -27.95 14.67 22.39
N VAL A 501 -27.34 15.85 22.34
CA VAL A 501 -27.10 16.71 23.51
C VAL A 501 -28.16 17.79 23.67
N ALA A 502 -28.92 18.11 22.60
CA ALA A 502 -30.04 19.03 22.68
C ALA A 502 -31.11 18.71 21.63
N VAL A 503 -32.36 19.03 21.98
CA VAL A 503 -33.54 19.04 21.11
C VAL A 503 -34.24 20.36 21.32
N GLU A 504 -34.29 21.22 20.30
CA GLU A 504 -34.72 22.62 20.41
C GLU A 504 -35.77 22.96 19.34
N PRO A 505 -36.81 23.76 19.64
CA PRO A 505 -37.73 24.25 18.62
C PRO A 505 -37.04 25.18 17.62
N ILE A 506 -37.36 25.04 16.33
CA ILE A 506 -36.89 25.94 15.27
C ILE A 506 -37.83 27.15 15.21
N ALA A 507 -37.30 28.36 15.35
CA ALA A 507 -38.12 29.57 15.32
C ALA A 507 -38.65 29.88 13.91
N ALA A 508 -39.86 30.42 13.81
CA ALA A 508 -40.44 30.85 12.54
C ALA A 508 -39.55 31.92 11.87
N GLY A 509 -39.02 31.62 10.68
CA GLY A 509 -38.14 32.52 9.92
C GLY A 509 -36.64 32.31 10.13
N GLU A 510 -36.23 31.31 10.92
CA GLU A 510 -34.83 30.90 11.04
C GLU A 510 -34.38 30.19 9.75
N LEU A 511 -33.93 30.97 8.77
CA LEU A 511 -33.31 30.46 7.54
C LEU A 511 -31.96 29.81 7.89
N SER A 512 -31.70 28.61 7.34
CA SER A 512 -30.44 27.86 7.47
C SER A 512 -29.18 28.64 7.03
N SER A 513 -29.37 29.80 6.40
CA SER A 513 -28.31 30.68 5.90
C SER A 513 -27.47 31.38 6.99
N LYS A 514 -27.83 31.26 8.29
CA LYS A 514 -27.02 31.80 9.40
C LYS A 514 -26.15 30.77 10.14
N ILE A 515 -26.24 29.48 9.84
CA ILE A 515 -25.35 28.47 10.45
C ILE A 515 -24.03 28.51 9.70
N THR A 516 -23.03 29.17 10.28
CA THR A 516 -21.69 29.24 9.69
C THR A 516 -21.07 27.82 9.72
N PRO A 517 -20.68 27.22 8.57
CA PRO A 517 -20.33 25.79 8.47
C PRO A 517 -19.04 25.35 9.18
N ARG A 518 -18.45 26.17 10.05
CA ARG A 518 -17.07 25.99 10.49
C ARG A 518 -16.85 24.99 11.64
N ALA A 519 -17.90 24.46 12.26
CA ALA A 519 -17.75 23.55 13.41
C ALA A 519 -18.77 22.40 13.54
N ALA A 520 -19.91 22.43 12.83
CA ALA A 520 -20.91 21.37 12.88
C ALA A 520 -21.45 21.05 11.47
N SER A 521 -21.50 19.75 11.12
CA SER A 521 -22.20 19.31 9.92
C SER A 521 -23.70 19.61 10.06
N TYR A 522 -24.35 20.17 9.04
CA TYR A 522 -25.79 20.50 9.08
C TYR A 522 -26.58 19.63 8.11
N LEU A 523 -27.72 19.11 8.54
CA LEU A 523 -28.63 18.30 7.73
C LEU A 523 -30.06 18.84 7.81
N ASP A 524 -30.64 19.18 6.66
CA ASP A 524 -32.03 19.65 6.57
C ASP A 524 -32.98 18.49 6.24
N LEU A 525 -33.70 18.03 7.26
CA LEU A 525 -34.74 16.99 7.17
C LEU A 525 -36.12 17.57 7.50
N ARG A 526 -36.36 18.87 7.28
CA ARG A 526 -37.64 19.52 7.59
C ARG A 526 -38.83 18.96 6.79
N ALA A 527 -38.56 18.30 5.66
CA ALA A 527 -39.56 17.57 4.88
C ALA A 527 -39.85 16.15 5.42
N HIS A 528 -39.12 15.67 6.42
CA HIS A 528 -39.13 14.30 6.89
C HIS A 528 -39.55 14.19 8.37
N THR A 529 -39.85 12.96 8.78
CA THR A 529 -39.99 12.59 10.19
C THR A 529 -38.67 11.99 10.67
N CYS A 530 -38.08 12.57 11.69
CA CYS A 530 -36.95 12.00 12.42
C CYS A 530 -37.45 11.13 13.56
N MET A 531 -36.77 10.00 13.78
CA MET A 531 -37.01 9.11 14.92
C MET A 531 -35.70 8.43 15.35
N PRO A 532 -35.58 7.99 16.62
CA PRO A 532 -34.54 7.06 17.02
C PRO A 532 -34.52 5.85 16.09
N GLY A 533 -33.31 5.38 15.78
CA GLY A 533 -33.16 4.13 15.06
C GLY A 533 -33.73 2.97 15.87
N LEU A 534 -34.39 2.05 15.17
CA LEU A 534 -34.97 0.85 15.77
C LEU A 534 -33.88 -0.12 16.20
N ILE A 535 -34.22 -0.97 17.17
CA ILE A 535 -33.36 -2.04 17.68
C ILE A 535 -34.09 -3.36 17.50
N ASP A 536 -33.47 -4.30 16.77
CA ASP A 536 -33.95 -5.68 16.70
C ASP A 536 -33.13 -6.54 17.66
N LEU A 537 -33.80 -7.30 18.52
CA LEU A 537 -33.16 -8.11 19.56
C LEU A 537 -33.01 -9.59 19.18
N HIS A 538 -33.47 -10.01 18.00
CA HIS A 538 -33.32 -11.38 17.51
C HIS A 538 -33.20 -11.40 15.99
N THR A 539 -31.96 -11.33 15.48
CA THR A 539 -31.66 -11.45 14.05
C THR A 539 -30.75 -12.64 13.74
N HIS A 540 -30.75 -13.03 12.46
CA HIS A 540 -29.82 -14.00 11.87
C HIS A 540 -29.35 -13.48 10.50
N LEU A 541 -28.55 -12.42 10.48
CA LEU A 541 -28.20 -11.69 9.26
C LEU A 541 -27.37 -12.52 8.27
N THR A 542 -26.70 -13.56 8.76
CA THR A 542 -25.89 -14.48 7.94
C THR A 542 -26.71 -15.61 7.31
N ASP A 543 -27.98 -15.76 7.68
CA ASP A 543 -28.86 -16.80 7.18
C ASP A 543 -29.92 -16.22 6.24
N LEU A 544 -30.58 -17.09 5.49
CA LEU A 544 -31.71 -16.72 4.64
C LEU A 544 -32.91 -17.59 5.00
N PRO A 545 -34.13 -17.04 5.12
CA PRO A 545 -35.33 -17.81 5.42
C PRO A 545 -35.55 -18.98 4.45
N GLU A 546 -35.28 -18.79 3.16
CA GLU A 546 -35.43 -19.84 2.14
C GLU A 546 -34.49 -21.03 2.35
N ASN A 547 -33.36 -20.86 3.06
CA ASN A 547 -32.42 -21.96 3.30
C ASN A 547 -32.98 -22.99 4.30
N THR A 548 -34.06 -22.70 5.02
CA THR A 548 -34.66 -23.66 5.96
C THR A 548 -35.33 -24.84 5.25
N VAL A 549 -35.54 -24.76 3.93
CA VAL A 549 -36.03 -25.89 3.12
C VAL A 549 -34.96 -26.96 2.91
N ASP A 550 -33.67 -26.58 2.89
CA ASP A 550 -32.55 -27.49 2.71
C ASP A 550 -31.29 -27.00 3.43
N PHE A 551 -31.10 -27.47 4.65
CA PHE A 551 -29.92 -27.18 5.46
C PHE A 551 -28.59 -27.66 4.85
N ARG A 552 -28.60 -28.53 3.82
CA ARG A 552 -27.35 -28.94 3.11
C ARG A 552 -26.72 -27.78 2.35
N ILE A 553 -27.40 -26.66 2.19
CA ILE A 553 -26.84 -25.46 1.56
C ILE A 553 -25.71 -24.84 2.40
N TYR A 554 -25.79 -24.93 3.73
CA TYR A 554 -24.79 -24.35 4.63
C TYR A 554 -23.39 -24.96 4.47
N PRO A 555 -23.21 -26.29 4.48
CA PRO A 555 -21.91 -26.88 4.18
C PRO A 555 -21.49 -26.71 2.71
N ARG A 556 -22.43 -26.54 1.76
CA ARG A 556 -22.12 -26.39 0.31
C ARG A 556 -21.67 -24.99 -0.10
N ARG A 557 -21.90 -23.97 0.72
CA ARG A 557 -21.36 -22.62 0.50
C ARG A 557 -20.04 -22.47 1.24
N SER A 558 -19.12 -21.70 0.68
CA SER A 558 -17.93 -21.26 1.42
C SER A 558 -18.31 -20.19 2.45
N PRO A 559 -17.50 -19.95 3.49
CA PRO A 559 -17.71 -18.83 4.42
C PRO A 559 -17.88 -17.47 3.71
N GLU A 560 -17.10 -17.22 2.65
CA GLU A 560 -17.21 -15.99 1.88
C GLU A 560 -18.53 -15.90 1.10
N ASP A 561 -19.04 -17.02 0.56
CA ASP A 561 -20.34 -17.00 -0.12
C ASP A 561 -21.50 -16.75 0.84
N HIS A 562 -21.38 -17.14 2.10
CA HIS A 562 -22.34 -16.75 3.15
C HIS A 562 -22.25 -15.25 3.45
N LEU A 563 -21.04 -14.68 3.58
CA LEU A 563 -20.88 -13.23 3.77
C LEU A 563 -21.40 -12.40 2.60
N LYS A 564 -21.24 -12.85 1.36
CA LYS A 564 -21.84 -12.21 0.18
C LYS A 564 -23.36 -12.05 0.29
N LEU A 565 -24.04 -12.98 0.97
CA LEU A 565 -25.48 -12.91 1.22
C LEU A 565 -25.81 -12.08 2.48
N ALA A 566 -24.93 -12.11 3.48
CA ALA A 566 -25.12 -11.39 4.73
C ALA A 566 -24.98 -9.86 4.58
N ARG A 567 -24.05 -9.40 3.72
CA ARG A 567 -23.83 -7.96 3.44
C ARG A 567 -25.10 -7.23 2.97
N PRO A 568 -25.84 -7.70 1.94
CA PRO A 568 -27.09 -7.05 1.56
C PRO A 568 -28.18 -7.17 2.62
N ASN A 569 -28.22 -8.25 3.42
CA ASN A 569 -29.16 -8.35 4.55
C ASN A 569 -28.91 -7.28 5.61
N ALA A 570 -27.64 -7.03 5.96
CA ALA A 570 -27.25 -5.98 6.89
C ALA A 570 -27.62 -4.59 6.36
N ALA A 571 -27.34 -4.32 5.09
CA ALA A 571 -27.71 -3.06 4.45
C ALA A 571 -29.23 -2.86 4.41
N ALA A 572 -29.99 -3.89 4.03
CA ALA A 572 -31.45 -3.84 4.00
C ALA A 572 -32.04 -3.60 5.40
N THR A 573 -31.47 -4.24 6.43
CA THR A 573 -31.87 -4.05 7.84
C THR A 573 -31.64 -2.61 8.29
N LEU A 574 -30.48 -2.04 7.95
CA LEU A 574 -30.17 -0.63 8.23
C LEU A 574 -31.16 0.32 7.54
N LEU A 575 -31.41 0.10 6.25
CA LEU A 575 -32.32 0.92 5.44
C LEU A 575 -33.79 0.80 5.88
N ALA A 576 -34.17 -0.32 6.51
CA ALA A 576 -35.48 -0.48 7.15
C ALA A 576 -35.61 0.31 8.47
N GLY A 577 -34.55 0.99 8.92
CA GLY A 577 -34.55 1.83 10.11
C GLY A 577 -34.00 1.16 11.36
N PHE A 578 -33.56 -0.10 11.30
CA PHE A 578 -32.88 -0.77 12.40
C PHE A 578 -31.40 -0.38 12.41
N THR A 579 -31.01 0.42 13.39
CA THR A 579 -29.63 0.92 13.49
C THR A 579 -28.77 0.11 14.44
N SER A 580 -29.39 -0.78 15.23
CA SER A 580 -28.72 -1.74 16.09
C SER A 580 -29.45 -3.07 16.05
N VAL A 581 -28.71 -4.18 16.08
CA VAL A 581 -29.28 -5.53 16.12
C VAL A 581 -28.54 -6.40 17.13
N ARG A 582 -29.24 -7.38 17.68
CA ARG A 582 -28.64 -8.54 18.34
C ARG A 582 -28.78 -9.74 17.42
N ASP A 583 -27.67 -10.07 16.78
CA ASP A 583 -27.54 -11.29 16.02
C ASP A 583 -27.28 -12.46 16.97
N VAL A 584 -28.20 -13.43 16.96
CA VAL A 584 -28.18 -14.53 17.92
C VAL A 584 -27.43 -15.75 17.37
N GLY A 585 -26.53 -15.52 16.41
CA GLY A 585 -25.63 -16.50 15.82
C GLY A 585 -26.22 -17.18 14.60
N GLY A 586 -25.36 -17.83 13.81
CA GLY A 586 -25.74 -18.59 12.62
C GLY A 586 -25.24 -20.03 12.65
N TYR A 587 -25.63 -20.81 11.64
CA TYR A 587 -25.19 -22.20 11.47
C TYR A 587 -23.69 -22.35 11.17
N VAL A 588 -23.05 -21.27 10.71
CA VAL A 588 -21.61 -21.22 10.45
C VAL A 588 -20.95 -20.31 11.47
N GLY A 589 -20.24 -20.91 12.43
CA GLY A 589 -19.68 -20.17 13.55
C GLY A 589 -18.63 -19.12 13.14
N GLY A 590 -18.82 -17.89 13.62
CA GLY A 590 -17.93 -16.73 13.46
C GLY A 590 -18.32 -15.75 12.36
N LEU A 591 -19.30 -16.08 11.50
CA LEU A 591 -19.67 -15.20 10.39
C LEU A 591 -20.34 -13.90 10.82
N ASP A 592 -21.19 -13.96 11.84
CA ASP A 592 -21.84 -12.79 12.43
C ASP A 592 -20.81 -11.80 12.99
N ARG A 593 -19.75 -12.31 13.63
CA ARG A 593 -18.59 -11.51 14.05
C ARG A 593 -17.85 -10.90 12.86
N GLU A 594 -17.54 -11.70 11.84
CA GLU A 594 -16.86 -11.22 10.63
C GLU A 594 -17.66 -10.10 9.96
N LEU A 595 -19.00 -10.23 9.89
CA LEU A 595 -19.90 -9.21 9.37
C LEU A 595 -19.93 -7.95 10.26
N ARG A 596 -20.02 -8.10 11.59
CA ARG A 596 -19.92 -6.98 12.54
C ARG A 596 -18.63 -6.21 12.34
N ASP A 597 -17.51 -6.91 12.22
CA ASP A 597 -16.20 -6.29 12.07
C ASP A 597 -16.07 -5.57 10.71
N GLU A 598 -16.70 -6.08 9.63
CA GLU A 598 -16.86 -5.34 8.36
C GLU A 598 -17.69 -4.07 8.51
N ILE A 599 -18.79 -4.11 9.28
CA ILE A 599 -19.64 -2.95 9.53
C ILE A 599 -18.91 -1.90 10.36
N ASN A 600 -18.24 -2.33 11.44
CA ASN A 600 -17.46 -1.44 12.31
C ASN A 600 -16.29 -0.75 11.57
N THR A 601 -15.74 -1.41 10.54
CA THR A 601 -14.68 -0.85 9.69
C THR A 601 -15.21 -0.05 8.50
N GLY A 602 -16.54 0.05 8.34
CA GLY A 602 -17.18 0.77 7.24
C GLY A 602 -17.12 0.08 5.88
N ARG A 603 -16.64 -1.18 5.82
CA ARG A 603 -16.57 -1.97 4.57
C ARG A 603 -17.94 -2.40 4.08
N THR A 604 -18.86 -2.66 5.00
CA THR A 604 -20.24 -3.08 4.72
C THR A 604 -21.21 -2.14 5.44
N PRO A 605 -22.15 -1.48 4.74
CA PRO A 605 -23.22 -0.74 5.41
C PRO A 605 -24.12 -1.69 6.21
N GLY A 606 -24.35 -1.40 7.49
CA GLY A 606 -25.21 -2.22 8.33
C GLY A 606 -25.47 -1.63 9.72
N PRO A 607 -26.40 -2.22 10.50
CA PRO A 607 -26.63 -1.85 11.90
C PRO A 607 -25.44 -2.17 12.78
N ARG A 608 -25.31 -1.49 13.94
CA ARG A 608 -24.40 -1.93 15.00
C ARG A 608 -24.84 -3.31 15.49
N MET A 609 -23.95 -4.30 15.48
CA MET A 609 -24.30 -5.67 15.84
C MET A 609 -23.74 -6.06 17.21
N GLN A 610 -24.60 -6.61 18.07
CA GLN A 610 -24.21 -7.55 19.13
C GLN A 610 -24.25 -8.96 18.55
N VAL A 611 -23.19 -9.76 18.74
CA VAL A 611 -23.06 -11.08 18.07
C VAL A 611 -22.92 -12.23 19.05
N ALA A 612 -23.35 -13.42 18.63
CA ALA A 612 -23.26 -14.64 19.44
C ALA A 612 -22.11 -15.57 19.03
N ILE A 613 -21.49 -15.34 17.87
CA ILE A 613 -20.44 -16.15 17.23
C ILE A 613 -20.92 -17.53 16.78
N GLY A 614 -21.97 -18.08 17.38
CA GLY A 614 -22.62 -19.31 16.95
C GLY A 614 -23.50 -19.88 18.05
N TYR A 615 -24.00 -21.08 17.79
CA TYR A 615 -24.85 -21.80 18.75
C TYR A 615 -24.03 -22.68 19.68
N LEU A 616 -24.19 -22.49 20.99
CA LEU A 616 -23.77 -23.47 21.98
C LEU A 616 -24.85 -24.55 22.06
N THR A 617 -24.50 -25.78 21.69
CA THR A 617 -25.47 -26.88 21.55
C THR A 617 -24.84 -28.24 21.86
N ILE A 618 -25.67 -29.26 22.05
CA ILE A 618 -25.23 -30.64 22.21
C ILE A 618 -25.02 -31.31 20.85
N SER A 619 -24.25 -32.40 20.80
CA SER A 619 -24.13 -33.19 19.56
C SER A 619 -25.49 -33.74 19.15
N GLY A 620 -25.90 -33.52 17.90
CA GLY A 620 -27.24 -33.83 17.39
C GLY A 620 -28.32 -32.83 17.81
N GLY A 621 -27.97 -31.80 18.58
CA GLY A 621 -28.89 -30.74 18.99
C GLY A 621 -29.14 -29.72 17.89
N GLY A 622 -30.10 -28.82 18.11
CA GLY A 622 -30.37 -27.71 17.19
C GLY A 622 -29.12 -26.85 17.01
N GLY A 623 -28.72 -26.62 15.75
CA GLY A 623 -27.49 -25.90 15.40
C GLY A 623 -26.27 -26.80 15.15
N ASP A 624 -26.33 -28.11 15.41
CA ASP A 624 -25.28 -29.04 15.01
C ASP A 624 -25.42 -29.42 13.52
N MET A 625 -24.57 -28.85 12.68
CA MET A 625 -24.60 -29.03 11.22
C MET A 625 -23.89 -30.31 10.74
N LEU A 626 -24.01 -31.40 11.51
CA LEU A 626 -23.64 -32.74 11.06
C LEU A 626 -24.86 -33.44 10.45
N LEU A 627 -25.06 -33.21 9.16
CA LEU A 627 -26.20 -33.74 8.42
C LEU A 627 -25.96 -35.22 8.03
N PRO A 628 -26.84 -36.16 8.44
CA PRO A 628 -26.73 -37.55 8.03
C PRO A 628 -26.72 -37.72 6.50
N GLY A 629 -25.79 -38.52 5.99
CA GLY A 629 -25.67 -38.79 4.55
C GLY A 629 -25.06 -37.68 3.69
N PHE A 630 -24.69 -36.52 4.25
CA PHE A 630 -24.00 -35.48 3.50
C PHE A 630 -22.52 -35.87 3.23
N PRO A 631 -22.07 -35.93 1.96
CA PRO A 631 -20.69 -36.32 1.65
C PRO A 631 -19.71 -35.24 2.10
N ARG A 632 -18.80 -35.55 3.03
CA ARG A 632 -17.83 -34.56 3.57
C ARG A 632 -16.97 -33.88 2.50
N ARG A 633 -16.70 -34.58 1.38
CA ARG A 633 -15.95 -34.04 0.23
C ARG A 633 -16.67 -32.89 -0.49
N GLU A 634 -17.98 -32.75 -0.31
CA GLU A 634 -18.79 -31.67 -0.89
C GLU A 634 -18.88 -30.44 0.03
N ALA A 635 -18.32 -30.51 1.24
CA ALA A 635 -18.34 -29.37 2.17
C ALA A 635 -17.28 -28.32 1.76
N LEU A 636 -17.73 -27.11 1.45
CA LEU A 636 -16.87 -25.94 1.25
C LEU A 636 -16.65 -25.16 2.57
N THR A 637 -17.56 -25.29 3.54
CA THR A 637 -17.36 -24.73 4.88
C THR A 637 -16.61 -25.72 5.79
N PRO A 638 -15.54 -25.31 6.48
CA PRO A 638 -14.82 -26.16 7.41
C PRO A 638 -15.71 -26.70 8.55
N LEU A 639 -15.60 -27.99 8.84
CA LEU A 639 -16.39 -28.64 9.89
C LEU A 639 -16.21 -27.98 11.27
N ALA A 640 -15.03 -27.44 11.54
CA ALA A 640 -14.74 -26.70 12.78
C ALA A 640 -15.63 -25.46 12.96
N ARG A 641 -16.04 -24.79 11.88
CA ARG A 641 -16.99 -23.66 11.93
C ARG A 641 -18.43 -24.16 12.10
N LEU A 642 -18.81 -25.22 11.39
CA LEU A 642 -20.14 -25.84 11.45
C LEU A 642 -20.48 -26.49 12.80
N ARG A 643 -19.46 -26.83 13.59
CA ARG A 643 -19.60 -27.47 14.90
C ARG A 643 -18.92 -26.69 16.02
N ARG A 644 -18.72 -25.38 15.84
CA ARG A 644 -17.88 -24.55 16.72
C ARG A 644 -18.32 -24.59 18.18
N GLY A 645 -19.63 -24.50 18.43
CA GLY A 645 -20.22 -24.50 19.78
C GLY A 645 -20.78 -25.86 20.23
N VAL A 646 -20.53 -26.93 19.47
CA VAL A 646 -21.01 -28.27 19.83
C VAL A 646 -20.14 -28.86 20.95
N ALA A 647 -20.75 -29.21 22.08
CA ALA A 647 -20.07 -29.77 23.24
C ALA A 647 -20.90 -30.86 23.94
N LYS A 648 -20.27 -31.66 24.79
CA LYS A 648 -20.93 -32.65 25.66
C LYS A 648 -20.46 -32.48 27.09
N GLY A 649 -21.40 -32.39 28.04
CA GLY A 649 -21.13 -32.17 29.45
C GLY A 649 -20.87 -30.69 29.80
N PRO A 650 -21.05 -30.31 31.07
CA PRO A 650 -21.00 -28.93 31.52
C PRO A 650 -19.61 -28.29 31.37
N GLU A 651 -18.52 -29.02 31.59
CA GLU A 651 -17.16 -28.49 31.48
C GLU A 651 -16.81 -28.10 30.04
N ALA A 652 -17.13 -28.96 29.08
CA ALA A 652 -16.89 -28.69 27.66
C ALA A 652 -17.78 -27.55 27.16
N PHE A 653 -19.02 -27.45 27.64
CA PHE A 653 -19.93 -26.36 27.30
C PHE A 653 -19.39 -25.02 27.83
N ALA A 654 -18.91 -24.99 29.07
CA ALA A 654 -18.27 -23.83 29.66
C ALA A 654 -16.98 -23.44 28.89
N ALA A 655 -16.19 -24.42 28.43
CA ALA A 655 -15.02 -24.14 27.60
C ALA A 655 -15.38 -23.52 26.24
N ARG A 656 -16.46 -23.97 25.58
CA ARG A 656 -16.96 -23.36 24.34
C ARG A 656 -17.50 -21.95 24.57
N ALA A 657 -18.26 -21.75 25.64
CA ALA A 657 -18.77 -20.44 26.02
C ALA A 657 -17.62 -19.44 26.25
N ARG A 658 -16.56 -19.84 26.99
CA ARG A 658 -15.37 -19.00 27.18
C ARG A 658 -14.68 -18.68 25.86
N SER A 659 -14.49 -19.68 25.00
CA SER A 659 -13.92 -19.45 23.66
C SER A 659 -14.72 -18.44 22.85
N PHE A 660 -16.06 -18.43 22.93
CA PHE A 660 -16.87 -17.43 22.23
C PHE A 660 -16.67 -16.04 22.83
N LEU A 661 -16.60 -15.91 24.15
CA LEU A 661 -16.31 -14.64 24.82
C LEU A 661 -14.91 -14.12 24.45
N ASP A 662 -13.90 -14.99 24.47
CA ASP A 662 -12.52 -14.66 24.08
C ASP A 662 -12.44 -14.22 22.61
N ASP A 663 -13.30 -14.79 21.75
CA ASP A 663 -13.41 -14.44 20.34
C ASP A 663 -14.27 -13.19 20.08
N GLY A 664 -14.80 -12.56 21.14
CA GLY A 664 -15.51 -11.29 21.10
C GLY A 664 -17.03 -11.39 20.98
N ALA A 665 -17.66 -12.47 21.47
CA ALA A 665 -19.12 -12.57 21.55
C ALA A 665 -19.70 -11.60 22.58
N ASP A 666 -20.75 -10.88 22.20
CA ASP A 666 -21.48 -9.95 23.07
C ASP A 666 -22.58 -10.67 23.87
N VAL A 667 -23.10 -11.76 23.31
CA VAL A 667 -24.14 -12.60 23.90
C VAL A 667 -23.84 -14.07 23.67
N LEU A 668 -24.36 -14.97 24.51
CA LEU A 668 -24.23 -16.41 24.30
C LEU A 668 -25.59 -17.00 23.94
N LYS A 669 -25.67 -17.66 22.78
CA LYS A 669 -26.87 -18.39 22.36
C LYS A 669 -26.77 -19.86 22.73
N ILE A 670 -27.68 -20.33 23.57
CA ILE A 670 -27.73 -21.71 24.04
C ILE A 670 -28.95 -22.41 23.43
N ILE A 671 -28.74 -23.58 22.83
CA ILE A 671 -29.78 -24.46 22.30
C ILE A 671 -29.70 -25.81 23.03
N ALA A 672 -30.34 -25.89 24.20
CA ALA A 672 -30.16 -27.02 25.12
C ALA A 672 -30.98 -28.28 24.76
N SER A 673 -32.12 -28.13 24.07
CA SER A 673 -33.11 -29.22 23.90
C SER A 673 -33.66 -29.37 22.47
N GLY A 674 -32.92 -28.88 21.46
CA GLY A 674 -33.40 -28.82 20.06
C GLY A 674 -33.84 -27.41 19.63
N ALA A 675 -34.12 -27.22 18.34
CA ALA A 675 -34.54 -25.95 17.76
C ALA A 675 -35.92 -26.08 17.07
N VAL A 676 -36.62 -24.97 16.85
CA VAL A 676 -37.98 -24.92 16.24
C VAL A 676 -38.05 -25.56 14.84
N LEU A 677 -36.91 -25.83 14.22
CA LEU A 677 -36.78 -26.44 12.87
C LEU A 677 -35.82 -27.64 12.83
N SER A 678 -35.41 -28.22 13.98
CA SER A 678 -34.57 -29.42 13.96
C SER A 678 -35.38 -30.64 13.52
N PRO A 679 -34.93 -31.43 12.53
CA PRO A 679 -35.57 -32.70 12.18
C PRO A 679 -35.55 -33.62 13.41
N GLY A 680 -36.72 -33.89 14.00
CA GLY A 680 -36.99 -34.91 15.01
C GLY A 680 -35.90 -35.15 16.06
N GLY A 681 -35.96 -34.47 17.20
CA GLY A 681 -35.17 -34.83 18.37
C GLY A 681 -35.83 -35.98 19.14
N VAL A 682 -35.25 -37.18 19.06
CA VAL A 682 -34.49 -37.88 20.14
C VAL A 682 -33.46 -38.78 19.46
#